data_AF-A0A814LPQ1-F1
#
_entry.id   AF-A0A814LPQ1-F1
#
_cell.length_a   1.000
_cell.length_b   1.000
_cell.length_c   1.000
_cell.angle_alpha   90.00
_cell.angle_beta   90.00
_cell.angle_gamma   90.00
#
_symmetry.space_group_name_H-M   'P 1'
#
loop_
_entity.id
_entity.type
_entity.pdbx_description
1 polymer ?
#
loop_
_entity_poly.entity_id
_entity_poly.type
_entity_poly.pdbx_seq_one_letter_code
_entity_poly.pdbx_strand_id
1 'polypeptide(L)'
;MAEYSDISESISDEKMNDSGGGGCVVVTLTEEIIKLLHLEDNENKDEIVNDLLENGREALQNHQRDITPEVYEREMNNQNSELLQLLKKYVKQQWKTQYCSLHEWFRLFLEEHEKEDTFVLYESIVLRTAEHGNKYMKQCPLLSIVIQLLFDSIDDDCLKQNPSIFDDLWITITNNGLKSIQKYSSYISEEVKNQQITKTNKALFMGLCEYFRQPLFNLLKGSKVIDRDKLYNFTLDNVAEHGWLDGVEQIRKKVAPVLFELLLHNINLFRENQQKENIMSKEATSNVNNCSLVFNAPLSTVTTVTILDQISDNQSISGSSINFSQQQKLSSSIDNLPSTMLQNSTILSASTLATVKVESQIPSSSINNEIEIIKTCIINRFQLEDLVKAGELMYINKTLKNISDKILEDYCKSKDYSAFINDCLTPIMYLLKRTQNLDDFIKTLLIQFERMKRTNRQITIRTETETTNLSLRMFLHVLFMNSDLFLRRVIMSLISKRNPVPFLEPNALNWSQNEPYEFISDIIHVWNYSRPTVLSFGIGPCQGKSSLLNQLFQSTFEEKIDNSLYFQQTIDIDFGYCFNPKRSLNIADTHGELHKLLVRKLVSIFDGFLIHIDQIYLSEHLLLLVEYLELLPEEKFQMVLVRDISNKSEEQCLLTIKSFIETKASEHNLSKRLHIYPLENVSNINDRKIILSIEDLREEILTKMNNEIKIMTDIHKSQITLETRKEKIVFDIQKLFKKDYVSYLTHMDDIIQPMKNKLLQRNKHKHDQIFRCIFDFKNNVN
;
A
#
# COMPACT_ATOMS: atom_id res chain seq x y z
N MET A 1 -32.12 -53.19 -20.60
CA MET A 1 -32.13 -53.86 -21.91
C MET A 1 -32.90 -52.94 -22.86
N ALA A 2 -32.18 -52.40 -23.86
CA ALA A 2 -32.58 -51.36 -24.84
C ALA A 2 -32.91 -49.99 -24.21
N GLU A 3 -32.42 -48.83 -24.63
CA GLU A 3 -31.52 -48.36 -25.70
C GLU A 3 -31.02 -46.98 -25.21
N TYR A 4 -29.72 -46.82 -25.02
CA TYR A 4 -29.04 -45.51 -24.93
C TYR A 4 -27.62 -45.74 -25.44
N SER A 5 -27.52 -45.82 -26.77
CA SER A 5 -26.26 -45.73 -27.52
C SER A 5 -26.39 -44.54 -28.46
N ASP A 6 -25.27 -43.85 -28.66
CA ASP A 6 -25.03 -42.80 -29.67
C ASP A 6 -25.31 -41.35 -29.25
N ILE A 7 -24.51 -40.84 -28.33
CA ILE A 7 -23.86 -39.53 -28.49
C ILE A 7 -22.41 -39.66 -27.98
N SER A 8 -21.52 -40.15 -28.83
CA SER A 8 -20.07 -39.97 -28.69
C SER A 8 -19.62 -38.97 -29.73
N GLU A 9 -19.74 -37.67 -29.43
CA GLU A 9 -19.03 -36.65 -30.18
C GLU A 9 -17.58 -36.61 -29.70
N SER A 10 -16.70 -36.81 -30.66
CA SER A 10 -15.25 -36.80 -30.56
C SER A 10 -14.73 -35.48 -29.99
N ILE A 11 -14.28 -35.50 -28.74
CA ILE A 11 -13.30 -34.53 -28.25
C ILE A 11 -11.95 -34.99 -28.82
N SER A 12 -11.54 -34.37 -29.92
CA SER A 12 -10.19 -34.53 -30.46
C SER A 12 -9.18 -33.89 -29.52
N ASP A 13 -8.20 -34.69 -29.09
CA ASP A 13 -7.00 -34.28 -28.35
C ASP A 13 -6.21 -33.20 -29.11
N GLU A 14 -6.50 -31.93 -28.83
CA GLU A 14 -5.56 -30.85 -29.09
C GLU A 14 -4.53 -30.83 -27.96
N LYS A 15 -3.31 -31.27 -28.30
CA LYS A 15 -2.13 -31.12 -27.45
C LYS A 15 -1.93 -29.64 -27.12
N MET A 16 -2.31 -29.26 -25.91
CA MET A 16 -1.93 -27.97 -25.33
C MET A 16 -0.41 -27.90 -25.20
N ASN A 17 0.21 -27.09 -26.05
CA ASN A 17 1.57 -26.64 -25.86
C ASN A 17 1.60 -25.67 -24.68
N ASP A 18 2.39 -26.04 -23.69
CA ASP A 18 2.67 -25.35 -22.46
C ASP A 18 3.47 -24.06 -22.74
N SER A 19 2.80 -22.91 -22.77
CA SER A 19 3.44 -21.59 -22.58
C SER A 19 2.43 -20.56 -22.09
N GLY A 20 2.74 -19.97 -20.93
CA GLY A 20 2.01 -18.96 -20.14
C GLY A 20 0.86 -18.20 -20.82
N GLY A 21 -0.37 -18.53 -20.45
CA GLY A 21 -1.59 -17.93 -20.99
C GLY A 21 -2.78 -17.93 -20.02
N GLY A 22 -2.57 -17.77 -18.71
CA GLY A 22 -3.68 -17.72 -17.74
C GLY A 22 -4.64 -16.54 -17.93
N GLY A 23 -4.17 -15.45 -18.55
CA GLY A 23 -4.92 -14.20 -18.69
C GLY A 23 -5.93 -14.14 -19.84
N CYS A 24 -5.86 -15.05 -20.83
CA CYS A 24 -6.72 -15.02 -22.02
C CYS A 24 -8.08 -15.71 -21.77
N VAL A 25 -8.07 -16.84 -21.06
CA VAL A 25 -9.26 -17.69 -20.89
C VAL A 25 -10.29 -17.13 -19.91
N VAL A 26 -9.88 -16.33 -18.92
CA VAL A 26 -10.83 -15.68 -17.99
C VAL A 26 -11.61 -14.57 -18.70
N VAL A 27 -10.98 -13.84 -19.63
CA VAL A 27 -11.65 -12.79 -20.43
C VAL A 27 -12.75 -13.38 -21.29
N THR A 28 -12.46 -14.52 -21.93
CA THR A 28 -13.44 -15.17 -22.79
C THR A 28 -14.66 -15.63 -21.99
N LEU A 29 -14.48 -16.07 -20.74
CA LEU A 29 -15.58 -16.54 -19.90
C LEU A 29 -16.43 -15.38 -19.35
N THR A 30 -15.81 -14.27 -18.95
CA THR A 30 -16.54 -13.04 -18.58
C THR A 30 -17.39 -12.53 -19.74
N GLU A 31 -16.85 -12.49 -20.96
CA GLU A 31 -17.61 -12.10 -22.15
C GLU A 31 -18.73 -13.09 -22.49
N GLU A 32 -18.51 -14.40 -22.30
CA GLU A 32 -19.54 -15.43 -22.46
C GLU A 32 -20.71 -15.20 -21.48
N ILE A 33 -20.42 -14.91 -20.19
CA ILE A 33 -21.46 -14.60 -19.19
C ILE A 33 -22.22 -13.31 -19.52
N ILE A 34 -21.51 -12.23 -19.91
CA ILE A 34 -22.13 -10.96 -20.31
C ILE A 34 -23.09 -11.17 -21.48
N LYS A 35 -22.65 -11.90 -22.51
CA LYS A 35 -23.48 -12.23 -23.66
C LYS A 35 -24.67 -13.09 -23.28
N LEU A 36 -24.48 -14.10 -22.43
CA LEU A 36 -25.54 -15.00 -22.00
C LEU A 36 -26.66 -14.27 -21.23
N LEU A 37 -26.25 -13.34 -20.37
CA LEU A 37 -27.15 -12.57 -19.52
C LEU A 37 -27.78 -11.36 -20.22
N HIS A 38 -27.38 -11.09 -21.48
CA HIS A 38 -27.77 -9.92 -22.27
C HIS A 38 -27.48 -8.59 -21.55
N LEU A 39 -26.34 -8.49 -20.86
CA LEU A 39 -25.98 -7.29 -20.11
C LEU A 39 -25.50 -6.17 -21.05
N GLU A 40 -26.08 -4.99 -20.94
CA GLU A 40 -25.72 -3.80 -21.73
C GLU A 40 -24.58 -2.99 -21.07
N ASP A 41 -23.88 -2.14 -21.85
CA ASP A 41 -22.73 -1.36 -21.37
C ASP A 41 -23.05 -0.31 -20.29
N ASN A 42 -24.33 0.02 -20.12
CA ASN A 42 -24.88 0.94 -19.12
C ASN A 42 -25.34 0.22 -17.84
N GLU A 43 -25.37 -1.11 -17.83
CA GLU A 43 -25.73 -1.93 -16.67
C GLU A 43 -24.46 -2.22 -15.86
N ASN A 44 -24.61 -2.52 -14.56
CA ASN A 44 -23.50 -2.85 -13.65
C ASN A 44 -22.86 -4.22 -13.99
N LYS A 45 -22.57 -4.49 -15.26
CA LYS A 45 -22.17 -5.81 -15.79
C LYS A 45 -20.94 -6.38 -15.08
N ASP A 46 -19.96 -5.53 -14.78
CA ASP A 46 -18.74 -5.96 -14.08
C ASP A 46 -19.05 -6.37 -12.64
N GLU A 47 -19.95 -5.65 -11.97
CA GLU A 47 -20.41 -5.99 -10.62
C GLU A 47 -21.16 -7.33 -10.61
N ILE A 48 -22.10 -7.51 -11.54
CA ILE A 48 -22.89 -8.74 -11.68
C ILE A 48 -21.99 -9.94 -11.96
N VAL A 49 -21.06 -9.82 -12.92
CA VAL A 49 -20.14 -10.92 -13.26
C VAL A 49 -19.23 -11.24 -12.08
N ASN A 50 -18.64 -10.23 -11.43
CA ASN A 50 -17.76 -10.48 -10.29
C ASN A 50 -18.51 -11.15 -9.14
N ASP A 51 -19.75 -10.73 -8.87
CA ASP A 51 -20.60 -11.35 -7.85
C ASP A 51 -20.92 -12.81 -8.20
N LEU A 52 -21.22 -13.13 -9.47
CA LEU A 52 -21.43 -14.51 -9.93
C LEU A 52 -20.18 -15.39 -9.83
N LEU A 53 -19.01 -14.84 -10.12
CA LEU A 53 -17.74 -15.58 -10.02
C LEU A 53 -17.34 -15.85 -8.56
N GLU A 54 -17.72 -14.98 -7.62
CA GLU A 54 -17.42 -15.11 -6.19
C GLU A 54 -18.48 -15.93 -5.43
N ASN A 55 -19.76 -15.66 -5.70
CA ASN A 55 -20.91 -16.15 -4.94
C ASN A 55 -21.77 -17.16 -5.71
N GLY A 56 -21.33 -17.54 -6.92
CA GLY A 56 -21.98 -18.56 -7.74
C GLY A 56 -23.29 -18.06 -8.34
N ARG A 57 -24.04 -18.98 -8.95
CA ARG A 57 -25.31 -18.68 -9.61
C ARG A 57 -26.36 -18.05 -8.69
N GLU A 58 -26.41 -18.42 -7.40
CA GLU A 58 -27.36 -17.84 -6.45
C GLU A 58 -27.24 -16.32 -6.31
N ALA A 59 -26.05 -15.76 -6.57
CA ALA A 59 -25.82 -14.32 -6.56
C ALA A 59 -26.72 -13.56 -7.56
N LEU A 60 -27.19 -14.22 -8.62
CA LEU A 60 -28.12 -13.65 -9.59
C LEU A 60 -29.41 -13.13 -8.94
N GLN A 61 -29.82 -13.68 -7.79
CA GLN A 61 -30.98 -13.21 -7.03
C GLN A 61 -30.84 -11.73 -6.60
N ASN A 62 -29.61 -11.27 -6.34
CA ASN A 62 -29.33 -9.88 -5.98
C ASN A 62 -29.47 -8.93 -7.17
N HIS A 63 -29.33 -9.46 -8.39
CA HIS A 63 -29.31 -8.71 -9.66
C HIS A 63 -30.54 -8.96 -10.53
N GLN A 64 -31.63 -9.48 -9.94
CA GLN A 64 -32.85 -9.81 -10.67
C GLN A 64 -33.46 -8.60 -11.41
N ARG A 65 -33.24 -7.39 -10.91
CA ARG A 65 -33.76 -6.15 -11.52
C ARG A 65 -32.94 -5.68 -12.71
N ASP A 66 -31.70 -6.13 -12.79
CA ASP A 66 -30.71 -5.73 -13.78
C ASP A 66 -30.66 -6.73 -14.95
N ILE A 67 -31.51 -7.76 -14.93
CA ILE A 67 -31.56 -8.83 -15.92
C ILE A 67 -33.00 -8.96 -16.41
N THR A 68 -33.17 -9.15 -17.72
CA THR A 68 -34.52 -9.38 -18.26
C THR A 68 -35.18 -10.60 -17.59
N PRO A 69 -36.47 -10.53 -17.21
CA PRO A 69 -37.13 -11.61 -16.48
C PRO A 69 -37.05 -12.98 -17.19
N GLU A 70 -37.12 -12.98 -18.52
CA GLU A 70 -37.00 -14.20 -19.34
C GLU A 70 -35.62 -14.87 -19.18
N VAL A 71 -34.54 -14.09 -19.25
CA VAL A 71 -33.17 -14.61 -19.08
C VAL A 71 -32.95 -15.08 -17.64
N TYR A 72 -33.42 -14.29 -16.66
CA TYR A 72 -33.32 -14.65 -15.25
C TYR A 72 -34.02 -15.99 -14.95
N GLU A 73 -35.28 -16.15 -15.39
CA GLU A 73 -36.04 -17.39 -15.18
C GLU A 73 -35.40 -18.58 -15.90
N ARG A 74 -34.89 -18.38 -17.12
CA ARG A 74 -34.18 -19.41 -17.90
C ARG A 74 -32.93 -19.92 -17.16
N GLU A 75 -32.12 -19.00 -16.64
CA GLU A 75 -30.86 -19.36 -15.98
C GLU A 75 -31.05 -19.89 -14.55
N MET A 76 -32.05 -19.43 -13.81
CA MET A 76 -32.28 -19.88 -12.42
C MET A 76 -33.06 -21.19 -12.32
N ASN A 77 -34.05 -21.43 -13.19
CA ASN A 77 -34.95 -22.59 -13.05
C ASN A 77 -34.41 -23.88 -13.71
N ASN A 78 -33.39 -23.78 -14.57
CA ASN A 78 -32.81 -24.94 -15.25
C ASN A 78 -31.56 -25.43 -14.51
N GLN A 79 -31.54 -26.68 -14.03
CA GLN A 79 -30.35 -27.28 -13.40
C GLN A 79 -29.19 -27.51 -14.38
N ASN A 80 -29.47 -27.43 -15.68
CA ASN A 80 -28.46 -27.50 -16.74
C ASN A 80 -28.41 -26.18 -17.53
N SER A 81 -28.60 -25.05 -16.85
CA SER A 81 -28.51 -23.75 -17.50
C SER A 81 -27.11 -23.50 -18.05
N GLU A 82 -27.01 -22.69 -19.11
CA GLU A 82 -25.73 -22.37 -19.73
C GLU A 82 -24.83 -21.59 -18.75
N LEU A 83 -25.42 -20.72 -17.93
CA LEU A 83 -24.70 -19.97 -16.90
C LEU A 83 -24.02 -20.92 -15.91
N LEU A 84 -24.75 -21.95 -15.47
CA LEU A 84 -24.20 -22.92 -14.53
C LEU A 84 -23.05 -23.72 -15.16
N GLN A 85 -23.12 -24.07 -16.44
CA GLN A 85 -22.01 -24.74 -17.14
C GLN A 85 -20.78 -23.83 -17.27
N LEU A 86 -20.98 -22.54 -17.56
CA LEU A 86 -19.90 -21.54 -17.59
C LEU A 86 -19.24 -21.39 -16.21
N LEU A 87 -20.03 -21.32 -15.14
CA LEU A 87 -19.50 -21.24 -13.78
C LEU A 87 -18.77 -22.53 -13.36
N LYS A 88 -19.26 -23.72 -13.75
CA LYS A 88 -18.53 -24.99 -13.54
C LYS A 88 -17.18 -24.98 -14.27
N LYS A 89 -17.14 -24.52 -15.53
CA LYS A 89 -15.90 -24.36 -16.32
C LYS A 89 -14.93 -23.42 -15.61
N TYR A 90 -15.43 -22.29 -15.10
CA TYR A 90 -14.65 -21.34 -14.31
C TYR A 90 -14.07 -21.98 -13.04
N VAL A 91 -14.89 -22.66 -12.24
CA VAL A 91 -14.45 -23.33 -11.00
C VAL A 91 -13.32 -24.34 -11.28
N LYS A 92 -13.50 -25.21 -12.29
CA LYS A 92 -12.45 -26.19 -12.68
C LYS A 92 -11.15 -25.49 -13.09
N GLN A 93 -11.26 -24.41 -13.85
CA GLN A 93 -10.10 -23.64 -14.29
C GLN A 93 -9.42 -22.92 -13.14
N GLN A 94 -10.18 -22.33 -12.23
CA GLN A 94 -9.70 -21.73 -10.99
C GLN A 94 -8.88 -22.73 -10.19
N TRP A 95 -9.38 -23.95 -10.00
CA TRP A 95 -8.66 -24.98 -9.26
C TRP A 95 -7.36 -25.39 -9.96
N LYS A 96 -7.39 -25.55 -11.30
CA LYS A 96 -6.20 -25.88 -12.09
C LYS A 96 -5.16 -24.77 -12.12
N THR A 97 -5.57 -23.51 -12.25
CA THR A 97 -4.63 -22.38 -12.42
C THR A 97 -4.10 -21.85 -11.09
N GLN A 98 -4.96 -21.69 -10.08
CA GLN A 98 -4.57 -21.08 -8.81
C GLN A 98 -3.95 -22.06 -7.82
N TYR A 99 -4.50 -23.27 -7.73
CA TYR A 99 -4.16 -24.21 -6.67
C TYR A 99 -3.20 -25.30 -7.14
N CYS A 100 -3.43 -25.90 -8.31
CA CYS A 100 -2.57 -26.98 -8.81
C CYS A 100 -1.17 -26.51 -9.21
N SER A 101 -1.01 -25.25 -9.64
CA SER A 101 0.29 -24.70 -10.06
C SER A 101 1.30 -24.57 -8.90
N LEU A 102 0.79 -24.39 -7.68
CA LEU A 102 1.62 -24.23 -6.47
C LEU A 102 1.75 -25.53 -5.67
N HIS A 103 0.85 -26.49 -5.87
CA HIS A 103 0.73 -27.68 -5.03
C HIS A 103 0.56 -28.95 -5.88
N GLU A 104 1.68 -29.58 -6.23
CA GLU A 104 1.68 -30.83 -7.02
C GLU A 104 0.83 -31.94 -6.38
N TRP A 105 0.86 -32.06 -5.05
CA TRP A 105 0.05 -33.04 -4.32
C TRP A 105 -1.45 -32.81 -4.52
N PHE A 106 -1.88 -31.54 -4.63
CA PHE A 106 -3.28 -31.19 -4.82
C PHE A 106 -3.73 -31.46 -6.25
N ARG A 107 -2.85 -31.20 -7.23
CA ARG A 107 -3.07 -31.59 -8.63
C ARG A 107 -3.33 -33.09 -8.75
N LEU A 108 -2.44 -33.90 -8.21
CA LEU A 108 -2.57 -35.36 -8.24
C LEU A 108 -3.84 -35.84 -7.51
N PHE A 109 -4.18 -35.18 -6.40
CA PHE A 109 -5.42 -35.47 -5.66
C PHE A 109 -6.67 -35.17 -6.47
N LEU A 110 -6.73 -34.04 -7.18
CA LEU A 110 -7.86 -33.71 -8.06
C LEU A 110 -7.94 -34.66 -9.26
N GLU A 111 -6.81 -34.98 -9.89
CA GLU A 111 -6.75 -35.94 -11.01
C GLU A 111 -7.21 -37.35 -10.62
N GLU A 112 -7.02 -37.75 -9.36
CA GLU A 112 -7.57 -39.00 -8.83
C GLU A 112 -9.10 -38.95 -8.74
N HIS A 113 -9.66 -37.81 -8.32
CA HIS A 113 -11.10 -37.63 -8.16
C HIS A 113 -11.84 -37.32 -9.47
N GLU A 114 -11.12 -36.91 -10.51
CA GLU A 114 -11.65 -36.70 -11.87
C GLU A 114 -11.82 -38.03 -12.65
N LYS A 115 -11.54 -39.19 -12.02
CA LYS A 115 -11.70 -40.55 -12.61
C LYS A 115 -13.03 -41.20 -12.25
N GLU A 116 -13.48 -42.14 -13.09
CA GLU A 116 -14.85 -42.70 -13.10
C GLU A 116 -15.42 -43.08 -11.72
N ASP A 117 -14.64 -43.69 -10.81
CA ASP A 117 -15.14 -44.16 -9.50
C ASP A 117 -15.50 -43.02 -8.52
N THR A 118 -14.95 -41.82 -8.71
CA THR A 118 -15.15 -40.64 -7.83
C THR A 118 -15.63 -39.41 -8.59
N PHE A 119 -15.76 -39.52 -9.91
CA PHE A 119 -16.17 -38.44 -10.81
C PHE A 119 -17.52 -37.84 -10.42
N VAL A 120 -18.47 -38.67 -9.98
CA VAL A 120 -19.80 -38.20 -9.54
C VAL A 120 -19.70 -37.24 -8.36
N LEU A 121 -18.88 -37.57 -7.36
CA LEU A 121 -18.65 -36.72 -6.20
C LEU A 121 -17.90 -35.44 -6.58
N TYR A 122 -16.87 -35.56 -7.42
CA TYR A 122 -16.13 -34.42 -7.95
C TYR A 122 -17.04 -33.44 -8.69
N GLU A 123 -17.86 -33.94 -9.63
CA GLU A 123 -18.82 -33.12 -10.37
C GLU A 123 -19.87 -32.50 -9.47
N SER A 124 -20.33 -33.21 -8.44
CA SER A 124 -21.28 -32.67 -7.45
C SER A 124 -20.68 -31.48 -6.69
N ILE A 125 -19.42 -31.55 -6.28
CA ILE A 125 -18.76 -30.45 -5.56
C ILE A 125 -18.49 -29.27 -6.50
N VAL A 126 -18.08 -29.54 -7.75
CA VAL A 126 -17.92 -28.49 -8.77
C VAL A 126 -19.26 -27.79 -9.03
N LEU A 127 -20.35 -28.56 -9.16
CA LEU A 127 -21.71 -28.05 -9.32
C LEU A 127 -22.12 -27.19 -8.12
N ARG A 128 -21.94 -27.69 -6.89
CA ARG A 128 -22.25 -26.96 -5.65
C ARG A 128 -21.47 -25.65 -5.55
N THR A 129 -20.19 -25.65 -5.94
CA THR A 129 -19.34 -24.45 -5.95
C THR A 129 -19.79 -23.48 -7.02
N ALA A 130 -20.19 -23.95 -8.20
CA ALA A 130 -20.75 -23.10 -9.25
C ALA A 130 -22.11 -22.49 -8.84
N GLU A 131 -22.91 -23.23 -8.06
CA GLU A 131 -24.22 -22.79 -7.58
C GLU A 131 -24.11 -21.75 -6.46
N HIS A 132 -23.28 -22.03 -5.44
CA HIS A 132 -23.24 -21.29 -4.19
C HIS A 132 -21.93 -20.49 -3.98
N GLY A 133 -21.04 -20.50 -4.96
CA GLY A 133 -19.74 -19.84 -4.91
C GLY A 133 -18.90 -20.26 -3.71
N ASN A 134 -18.35 -19.27 -3.02
CA ASN A 134 -17.45 -19.45 -1.89
C ASN A 134 -18.15 -19.82 -0.57
N LYS A 135 -19.46 -20.08 -0.54
CA LYS A 135 -20.20 -20.45 0.69
C LYS A 135 -19.54 -21.60 1.47
N TYR A 136 -19.03 -22.60 0.76
CA TYR A 136 -18.33 -23.76 1.35
C TYR A 136 -16.79 -23.68 1.23
N MET A 137 -16.27 -22.56 0.70
CA MET A 137 -14.84 -22.29 0.64
C MET A 137 -14.44 -21.44 1.85
N LYS A 138 -13.84 -22.08 2.85
CA LYS A 138 -13.37 -21.40 4.07
C LYS A 138 -12.03 -20.71 3.81
N GLN A 139 -11.39 -20.20 4.88
CA GLN A 139 -10.16 -19.41 4.78
C GLN A 139 -8.99 -20.11 4.06
N CYS A 140 -9.07 -21.44 3.89
CA CYS A 140 -8.17 -22.21 3.03
C CYS A 140 -9.00 -23.02 2.02
N PRO A 141 -9.14 -22.56 0.76
CA PRO A 141 -9.89 -23.25 -0.28
C PRO A 141 -9.37 -24.68 -0.55
N LEU A 142 -8.05 -24.87 -0.56
CA LEU A 142 -7.42 -26.20 -0.70
C LEU A 142 -7.97 -27.20 0.32
N LEU A 143 -7.92 -26.85 1.61
CA LEU A 143 -8.43 -27.71 2.68
C LEU A 143 -9.95 -27.91 2.55
N SER A 144 -10.69 -26.87 2.15
CA SER A 144 -12.15 -26.95 1.97
C SER A 144 -12.53 -27.94 0.87
N ILE A 145 -11.83 -27.92 -0.26
CA ILE A 145 -12.04 -28.85 -1.39
C ILE A 145 -11.66 -30.27 -0.97
N VAL A 146 -10.52 -30.44 -0.29
CA VAL A 146 -10.09 -31.75 0.22
C VAL A 146 -11.11 -32.34 1.18
N ILE A 147 -11.64 -31.55 2.12
CA ILE A 147 -12.67 -32.01 3.05
C ILE A 147 -13.93 -32.42 2.28
N GLN A 148 -14.41 -31.60 1.34
CA GLN A 148 -15.60 -31.95 0.56
C GLN A 148 -15.43 -33.25 -0.24
N LEU A 149 -14.27 -33.47 -0.86
CA LEU A 149 -13.99 -34.68 -1.66
C LEU A 149 -13.79 -35.94 -0.80
N LEU A 150 -13.32 -35.81 0.43
CA LEU A 150 -13.12 -36.97 1.32
C LEU A 150 -14.37 -37.38 2.08
N PHE A 151 -15.30 -36.45 2.32
CA PHE A 151 -16.52 -36.68 3.09
C PHE A 151 -17.74 -36.84 2.16
N ASP A 152 -17.72 -37.92 1.39
CA ASP A 152 -18.73 -38.27 0.37
C ASP A 152 -20.18 -38.24 0.86
N SER A 153 -20.39 -38.50 2.16
CA SER A 153 -21.70 -38.54 2.81
C SER A 153 -22.21 -37.17 3.25
N ILE A 154 -21.44 -36.09 3.05
CA ILE A 154 -21.87 -34.69 3.23
C ILE A 154 -22.32 -34.15 1.86
N ASP A 155 -23.36 -34.78 1.34
CA ASP A 155 -24.03 -34.39 0.10
C ASP A 155 -24.98 -33.18 0.30
N ASP A 156 -25.64 -32.77 -0.78
CA ASP A 156 -26.53 -31.59 -0.75
C ASP A 156 -27.73 -31.80 0.19
N ASP A 157 -28.21 -33.04 0.33
CA ASP A 157 -29.34 -33.36 1.20
C ASP A 157 -28.92 -33.35 2.67
N CYS A 158 -27.72 -33.84 2.99
CA CYS A 158 -27.12 -33.71 4.31
C CYS A 158 -26.95 -32.24 4.70
N LEU A 159 -26.43 -31.41 3.80
CA LEU A 159 -26.25 -29.96 4.04
C LEU A 159 -27.58 -29.23 4.19
N LYS A 160 -28.64 -29.63 3.49
CA LYS A 160 -29.99 -29.08 3.69
C LYS A 160 -30.56 -29.45 5.05
N GLN A 161 -30.39 -30.70 5.49
CA GLN A 161 -30.91 -31.19 6.77
C GLN A 161 -30.10 -30.66 7.95
N ASN A 162 -28.79 -30.49 7.78
CA ASN A 162 -27.88 -30.01 8.80
C ASN A 162 -26.90 -28.97 8.23
N PRO A 163 -27.33 -27.71 8.06
CA PRO A 163 -26.51 -26.66 7.45
C PRO A 163 -25.19 -26.38 8.19
N SER A 164 -25.10 -26.70 9.49
CA SER A 164 -23.89 -26.45 10.27
C SER A 164 -22.87 -27.59 10.22
N ILE A 165 -23.20 -28.75 9.64
CA ILE A 165 -22.33 -29.93 9.71
C ILE A 165 -20.93 -29.66 9.13
N PHE A 166 -20.86 -28.93 8.03
CA PHE A 166 -19.59 -28.58 7.40
C PHE A 166 -18.79 -27.56 8.23
N ASP A 167 -19.45 -26.59 8.85
CA ASP A 167 -18.82 -25.63 9.76
C ASP A 167 -18.26 -26.33 11.00
N ASP A 168 -19.05 -27.24 11.59
CA ASP A 168 -18.66 -27.98 12.78
C ASP A 168 -17.48 -28.92 12.46
N LEU A 169 -17.51 -29.58 11.29
CA LEU A 169 -16.41 -30.38 10.76
C LEU A 169 -15.14 -29.53 10.57
N TRP A 170 -15.27 -28.40 9.88
CA TRP A 170 -14.17 -27.45 9.63
C TRP A 170 -13.53 -26.99 10.94
N ILE A 171 -14.33 -26.49 11.88
CA ILE A 171 -13.87 -26.02 13.20
C ILE A 171 -13.20 -27.16 13.97
N THR A 172 -13.76 -28.35 13.91
CA THR A 172 -13.21 -29.51 14.63
C THR A 172 -11.84 -29.91 14.09
N ILE A 173 -11.70 -30.03 12.77
CA ILE A 173 -10.46 -30.41 12.10
C ILE A 173 -9.39 -29.32 12.26
N THR A 174 -9.73 -28.05 12.08
CA THR A 174 -8.77 -26.94 12.20
C THR A 174 -8.35 -26.64 13.64
N ASN A 175 -9.11 -27.07 14.66
CA ASN A 175 -8.69 -26.92 16.05
C ASN A 175 -7.92 -28.13 16.60
N ASN A 176 -8.35 -29.34 16.21
CA ASN A 176 -7.91 -30.60 16.83
C ASN A 176 -7.10 -31.49 15.87
N GLY A 177 -6.75 -30.95 14.68
CA GLY A 177 -5.93 -31.62 13.69
C GLY A 177 -6.58 -32.85 13.05
N LEU A 178 -5.77 -33.58 12.30
CA LEU A 178 -6.15 -34.76 11.53
C LEU A 178 -6.83 -35.84 12.38
N LYS A 179 -6.36 -36.09 13.61
CA LYS A 179 -6.91 -37.15 14.47
C LYS A 179 -8.40 -36.95 14.80
N SER A 180 -8.87 -35.71 14.75
CA SER A 180 -10.27 -35.38 15.03
C SER A 180 -11.26 -35.87 13.98
N ILE A 181 -10.77 -36.33 12.81
CA ILE A 181 -11.57 -36.96 11.77
C ILE A 181 -12.39 -38.16 12.30
N GLN A 182 -11.91 -38.82 13.35
CA GLN A 182 -12.61 -39.93 14.00
C GLN A 182 -14.00 -39.55 14.53
N LYS A 183 -14.22 -38.27 14.89
CA LYS A 183 -15.53 -37.78 15.34
C LYS A 183 -16.59 -37.78 14.24
N TYR A 184 -16.16 -37.79 12.98
CA TYR A 184 -17.03 -37.76 11.81
C TYR A 184 -16.92 -39.04 11.00
N SER A 185 -16.58 -40.16 11.64
CA SER A 185 -16.45 -41.46 10.98
C SER A 185 -17.73 -41.95 10.30
N SER A 186 -18.89 -41.40 10.67
CA SER A 186 -20.16 -41.69 9.99
C SER A 186 -20.29 -41.01 8.62
N TYR A 187 -19.44 -40.04 8.31
CA TYR A 187 -19.51 -39.22 7.10
C TYR A 187 -18.35 -39.49 6.12
N ILE A 188 -17.48 -40.44 6.45
CA ILE A 188 -16.31 -40.80 5.66
C ILE A 188 -16.17 -42.32 5.66
N SER A 189 -15.90 -42.90 4.49
CA SER A 189 -15.72 -44.35 4.40
C SER A 189 -14.53 -44.81 5.26
N GLU A 190 -14.65 -45.99 5.84
CA GLU A 190 -13.61 -46.57 6.71
C GLU A 190 -12.26 -46.70 5.99
N GLU A 191 -12.31 -47.01 4.69
CA GLU A 191 -11.14 -47.07 3.83
C GLU A 191 -10.47 -45.70 3.70
N VAL A 192 -11.20 -44.66 3.29
CA VAL A 192 -10.65 -43.31 3.12
C VAL A 192 -10.11 -42.79 4.46
N LYS A 193 -10.84 -42.99 5.55
CA LYS A 193 -10.39 -42.64 6.91
C LYS A 193 -9.05 -43.29 7.25
N ASN A 194 -8.92 -44.60 7.06
CA ASN A 194 -7.69 -45.32 7.34
C ASN A 194 -6.54 -44.88 6.43
N GLN A 195 -6.84 -44.58 5.16
CA GLN A 195 -5.85 -44.03 4.24
C GLN A 195 -5.33 -42.67 4.71
N GLN A 196 -6.19 -41.77 5.21
CA GLN A 196 -5.79 -40.43 5.67
C GLN A 196 -5.00 -40.49 6.99
N ILE A 197 -5.37 -41.36 7.94
CA ILE A 197 -4.73 -41.42 9.27
C ILE A 197 -3.32 -42.06 9.23
N THR A 198 -3.11 -43.05 8.35
CA THR A 198 -1.89 -43.90 8.42
C THR A 198 -0.66 -43.29 7.76
N LYS A 199 -0.78 -42.23 6.96
CA LYS A 199 0.32 -41.64 6.19
C LYS A 199 0.32 -40.12 6.28
N THR A 200 1.48 -39.53 6.56
CA THR A 200 1.67 -38.07 6.64
C THR A 200 1.61 -37.38 5.27
N ASN A 201 1.79 -38.07 4.15
CA ASN A 201 1.71 -37.47 2.80
C ASN A 201 0.31 -37.54 2.19
N LYS A 202 -0.73 -37.40 3.00
CA LYS A 202 -2.12 -37.54 2.55
C LYS A 202 -2.78 -36.18 2.39
N ALA A 203 -3.72 -36.08 1.46
CA ALA A 203 -4.31 -34.81 1.04
C ALA A 203 -4.87 -33.99 2.20
N LEU A 204 -5.52 -34.64 3.19
CA LEU A 204 -6.05 -33.94 4.36
C LEU A 204 -4.95 -33.38 5.26
N PHE A 205 -3.89 -34.16 5.50
CA PHE A 205 -2.73 -33.67 6.25
C PHE A 205 -2.04 -32.52 5.54
N MET A 206 -1.81 -32.64 4.22
CA MET A 206 -1.19 -31.60 3.42
C MET A 206 -2.03 -30.32 3.39
N GLY A 207 -3.36 -30.44 3.25
CA GLY A 207 -4.29 -29.31 3.34
C GLY A 207 -4.27 -28.64 4.72
N LEU A 208 -4.15 -29.42 5.80
CA LEU A 208 -4.00 -28.88 7.16
C LEU A 208 -2.66 -28.15 7.32
N CYS A 209 -1.56 -28.71 6.80
CA CYS A 209 -0.27 -28.03 6.79
C CYS A 209 -0.34 -26.69 6.05
N GLU A 210 -1.04 -26.60 4.92
CA GLU A 210 -1.26 -25.32 4.22
C GLU A 210 -2.08 -24.33 5.07
N TYR A 211 -3.16 -24.78 5.70
CA TYR A 211 -3.98 -23.96 6.59
C TYR A 211 -3.18 -23.39 7.77
N PHE A 212 -2.36 -24.22 8.43
CA PHE A 212 -1.60 -23.83 9.61
C PHE A 212 -0.32 -23.05 9.31
N ARG A 213 0.21 -23.12 8.08
CA ARG A 213 1.53 -22.58 7.71
C ARG A 213 1.73 -21.14 8.15
N GLN A 214 0.92 -20.24 7.61
CA GLN A 214 1.09 -18.80 7.87
C GLN A 214 0.74 -18.40 9.31
N PRO A 215 -0.39 -18.86 9.91
CA PRO A 215 -0.70 -18.53 11.30
C PRO A 215 0.35 -19.05 12.28
N LEU A 216 0.85 -20.28 12.11
CA LEU A 216 1.88 -20.86 12.98
C LEU A 216 3.20 -20.08 12.87
N PHE A 217 3.62 -19.72 11.65
CA PHE A 217 4.81 -18.90 11.45
C PHE A 217 4.71 -17.57 12.22
N ASN A 218 3.57 -16.90 12.12
CA ASN A 218 3.32 -15.64 12.83
C ASN A 218 3.34 -15.83 14.36
N LEU A 219 2.75 -16.90 14.87
CA LEU A 219 2.71 -17.21 16.31
C LEU A 219 4.10 -17.52 16.87
N LEU A 220 4.90 -18.34 16.17
CA LEU A 220 6.27 -18.64 16.56
C LEU A 220 7.14 -17.37 16.56
N LYS A 221 7.04 -16.56 15.49
CA LYS A 221 7.76 -15.29 15.36
C LYS A 221 7.35 -14.29 16.45
N GLY A 222 6.05 -14.11 16.68
CA GLY A 222 5.51 -13.21 17.71
C GLY A 222 5.89 -13.63 19.13
N SER A 223 6.08 -14.92 19.35
CA SER A 223 6.53 -15.50 20.62
C SER A 223 8.06 -15.56 20.74
N LYS A 224 8.79 -15.02 19.75
CA LYS A 224 10.26 -15.01 19.67
C LYS A 224 10.88 -16.41 19.71
N VAL A 225 10.16 -17.42 19.25
CA VAL A 225 10.68 -18.78 19.08
C VAL A 225 11.50 -18.83 17.80
N ILE A 226 12.80 -19.07 17.95
CA ILE A 226 13.74 -19.14 16.83
C ILE A 226 13.61 -20.51 16.16
N ASP A 227 13.53 -20.54 14.83
CA ASP A 227 13.55 -21.79 14.07
C ASP A 227 14.95 -22.42 14.09
N ARG A 228 15.17 -23.37 15.01
CA ARG A 228 16.38 -24.19 15.11
C ARG A 228 16.03 -25.63 14.78
N ASP A 229 16.90 -26.33 14.05
CA ASP A 229 16.72 -27.75 13.74
C ASP A 229 15.39 -28.08 13.04
N LYS A 230 14.94 -27.19 12.15
CA LYS A 230 13.64 -27.29 11.44
C LYS A 230 12.46 -27.37 12.41
N LEU A 231 12.55 -26.70 13.56
CA LEU A 231 11.49 -26.63 14.55
C LEU A 231 10.18 -26.16 13.93
N TYR A 232 10.22 -25.23 12.97
CA TYR A 232 9.03 -24.78 12.27
C TYR A 232 8.28 -25.93 11.57
N ASN A 233 8.95 -26.67 10.68
CA ASN A 233 8.33 -27.79 9.97
C ASN A 233 7.90 -28.89 10.95
N PHE A 234 8.71 -29.18 11.96
CA PHE A 234 8.35 -30.14 13.00
C PHE A 234 7.07 -29.70 13.74
N THR A 235 6.96 -28.42 14.11
CA THR A 235 5.76 -27.88 14.78
C THR A 235 4.56 -27.92 13.85
N LEU A 236 4.76 -27.59 12.57
CA LEU A 236 3.71 -27.61 11.56
C LEU A 236 3.11 -29.00 11.41
N ASP A 237 3.95 -30.03 11.29
CA ASP A 237 3.52 -31.42 11.19
C ASP A 237 2.71 -31.85 12.43
N ASN A 238 3.19 -31.50 13.63
CA ASN A 238 2.51 -31.84 14.88
C ASN A 238 1.17 -31.10 15.04
N VAL A 239 1.09 -29.82 14.63
CA VAL A 239 -0.17 -29.05 14.67
C VAL A 239 -1.15 -29.57 13.62
N ALA A 240 -0.69 -29.95 12.43
CA ALA A 240 -1.54 -30.60 11.44
C ALA A 240 -2.09 -31.93 11.94
N GLU A 241 -1.28 -32.74 12.63
CA GLU A 241 -1.71 -34.04 13.14
C GLU A 241 -2.63 -33.96 14.36
N HIS A 242 -2.30 -33.10 15.33
CA HIS A 242 -2.92 -33.08 16.67
C HIS A 242 -3.70 -31.81 16.99
N GLY A 243 -3.65 -30.79 16.13
CA GLY A 243 -4.25 -29.49 16.38
C GLY A 243 -3.34 -28.57 17.18
N TRP A 244 -3.85 -27.37 17.48
CA TRP A 244 -3.03 -26.28 18.02
C TRP A 244 -2.35 -26.62 19.35
N LEU A 245 -3.13 -27.01 20.36
CA LEU A 245 -2.60 -27.20 21.71
C LEU A 245 -1.74 -28.46 21.81
N ASP A 246 -2.27 -29.60 21.39
CA ASP A 246 -1.57 -30.88 21.49
C ASP A 246 -0.36 -30.96 20.57
N GLY A 247 -0.41 -30.29 19.40
CA GLY A 247 0.69 -30.22 18.45
C GLY A 247 1.84 -29.35 18.94
N VAL A 248 1.54 -28.16 19.50
CA VAL A 248 2.56 -27.28 20.09
C VAL A 248 3.14 -27.88 21.36
N GLU A 249 2.36 -28.64 22.13
CA GLU A 249 2.86 -29.36 23.30
C GLU A 249 4.06 -30.27 22.99
N GLN A 250 4.11 -30.85 21.78
CA GLN A 250 5.23 -31.71 21.34
C GLN A 250 6.57 -30.97 21.24
N ILE A 251 6.56 -29.64 21.15
CA ILE A 251 7.78 -28.83 21.09
C ILE A 251 8.26 -28.29 22.44
N ARG A 252 7.55 -28.58 23.55
CA ARG A 252 7.88 -28.07 24.89
C ARG A 252 9.35 -28.29 25.26
N LYS A 253 9.91 -29.46 24.95
CA LYS A 253 11.31 -29.80 25.27
C LYS A 253 12.34 -29.15 24.34
N LYS A 254 11.91 -28.60 23.20
CA LYS A 254 12.75 -27.96 22.17
C LYS A 254 12.77 -26.43 22.29
N VAL A 255 11.91 -25.85 23.12
CA VAL A 255 11.76 -24.41 23.31
C VAL A 255 12.08 -24.04 24.76
N ALA A 256 12.66 -22.86 24.98
CA ALA A 256 12.89 -22.37 26.35
C ALA A 256 11.54 -22.20 27.08
N PRO A 257 11.39 -22.63 28.35
CA PRO A 257 10.10 -22.64 29.05
C PRO A 257 9.35 -21.31 28.99
N VAL A 258 10.05 -20.18 29.20
CA VAL A 258 9.44 -18.83 29.16
C VAL A 258 8.86 -18.50 27.77
N LEU A 259 9.55 -18.88 26.69
CA LEU A 259 9.08 -18.65 25.33
C LEU A 259 7.93 -19.60 24.97
N PHE A 260 7.93 -20.81 25.53
CA PHE A 260 6.86 -21.77 25.36
C PHE A 260 5.55 -21.31 26.02
N GLU A 261 5.62 -20.78 27.25
CA GLU A 261 4.46 -20.18 27.93
C GLU A 261 3.90 -18.99 27.14
N LEU A 262 4.78 -18.13 26.60
CA LEU A 262 4.37 -17.02 25.73
C LEU A 262 3.69 -17.53 24.44
N LEU A 263 4.22 -18.59 23.84
CA LEU A 263 3.63 -19.22 22.66
C LEU A 263 2.24 -19.78 22.96
N LEU A 264 2.07 -20.51 24.06
CA LEU A 264 0.78 -21.03 24.51
C LEU A 264 -0.24 -19.89 24.74
N HIS A 265 0.19 -18.81 25.38
CA HIS A 265 -0.66 -17.63 25.58
C HIS A 265 -1.14 -17.04 24.25
N ASN A 266 -0.22 -16.84 23.30
CA ASN A 266 -0.56 -16.29 21.98
C ASN A 266 -1.47 -17.21 21.17
N ILE A 267 -1.29 -18.53 21.27
CA ILE A 267 -2.18 -19.51 20.64
C ILE A 267 -3.59 -19.43 21.21
N ASN A 268 -3.73 -19.32 22.54
CA ASN A 268 -5.05 -19.19 23.16
C ASN A 268 -5.77 -17.92 22.70
N LEU A 269 -5.08 -16.78 22.67
CA LEU A 269 -5.64 -15.53 22.14
C LEU A 269 -6.07 -15.68 20.67
N PHE A 270 -5.25 -16.32 19.85
CA PHE A 270 -5.56 -16.59 18.45
C PHE A 270 -6.84 -17.44 18.30
N ARG A 271 -6.97 -18.51 19.09
CA ARG A 271 -8.15 -19.39 19.08
C ARG A 271 -9.42 -18.71 19.56
N GLU A 272 -9.33 -17.91 20.61
CA GLU A 272 -10.46 -17.11 21.10
C GLU A 272 -10.96 -16.13 20.03
N ASN A 273 -10.04 -15.51 19.29
CA ASN A 273 -10.41 -14.62 18.19
C ASN A 273 -11.08 -15.37 17.03
N GLN A 274 -10.55 -16.53 16.63
CA GLN A 274 -11.20 -17.38 15.62
C GLN A 274 -12.61 -17.82 16.04
N GLN A 275 -12.80 -18.17 17.32
CA GLN A 275 -14.13 -18.53 17.83
C GLN A 275 -15.09 -17.35 17.78
N LYS A 276 -14.65 -16.15 18.15
CA LYS A 276 -15.48 -14.93 18.07
C LYS A 276 -15.88 -14.61 16.64
N GLU A 277 -14.95 -14.70 15.69
CA GLU A 277 -15.24 -14.49 14.26
C GLU A 277 -16.28 -15.49 13.73
N ASN A 278 -16.17 -16.76 14.13
CA ASN A 278 -17.14 -17.79 13.76
C ASN A 278 -18.53 -17.60 14.40
N ILE A 279 -18.61 -17.01 15.60
CA ILE A 279 -19.89 -16.68 16.23
C ILE A 279 -20.53 -15.50 15.50
N MET A 280 -19.75 -14.45 15.21
CA MET A 280 -20.24 -13.27 14.52
C MET A 280 -20.75 -13.58 13.10
N SER A 281 -20.11 -14.50 12.37
CA SER A 281 -20.56 -14.91 11.03
C SER A 281 -21.87 -15.71 11.06
N LYS A 282 -22.08 -16.54 12.09
CA LYS A 282 -23.36 -17.24 12.32
C LYS A 282 -24.50 -16.27 12.68
N GLU A 283 -24.22 -15.22 13.44
CA GLU A 283 -25.23 -14.21 13.78
C GLU A 283 -25.61 -13.34 12.58
N ALA A 284 -24.64 -12.95 11.73
CA ALA A 284 -24.89 -12.16 10.53
C ALA A 284 -25.80 -12.90 9.52
N THR A 285 -25.57 -14.19 9.30
CA THR A 285 -26.39 -15.02 8.38
C THR A 285 -27.80 -15.26 8.90
N SER A 286 -27.99 -15.36 10.23
CA SER A 286 -29.33 -15.53 10.82
C SER A 286 -30.23 -14.28 10.71
N ASN A 287 -29.64 -13.08 10.65
CA ASN A 287 -30.40 -11.83 10.61
C ASN A 287 -30.86 -11.42 9.19
N VAL A 288 -30.17 -11.89 8.14
CA VAL A 288 -30.55 -11.58 6.74
C VAL A 288 -31.84 -12.29 6.34
N ASN A 289 -32.09 -13.50 6.84
CA ASN A 289 -33.28 -14.29 6.48
C ASN A 289 -34.60 -13.79 7.11
N ASN A 290 -34.57 -12.82 8.03
CA ASN A 290 -35.77 -12.28 8.67
C ASN A 290 -36.24 -10.92 8.11
N CYS A 291 -35.57 -10.39 7.09
CA CYS A 291 -35.85 -9.06 6.54
C CYS A 291 -36.44 -9.11 5.12
N SER A 292 -37.57 -9.79 4.94
CA SER A 292 -38.35 -9.77 3.69
C SER A 292 -39.84 -9.48 3.99
N LEU A 293 -40.15 -8.22 4.31
CA LEU A 293 -41.52 -7.71 4.39
C LEU A 293 -41.76 -6.61 3.35
N VAL A 294 -42.38 -7.05 2.25
CA VAL A 294 -43.41 -6.40 1.41
C VAL A 294 -43.51 -4.87 1.47
N PHE A 295 -43.17 -4.19 0.37
CA PHE A 295 -43.71 -2.87 0.03
C PHE A 295 -44.34 -2.89 -1.36
N ASN A 296 -45.65 -2.61 -1.39
CA ASN A 296 -46.46 -2.44 -2.59
C ASN A 296 -46.95 -0.98 -2.70
N ALA A 297 -46.90 -0.44 -3.93
CA ALA A 297 -47.70 0.66 -4.51
C ALA A 297 -47.20 2.14 -4.34
N PRO A 298 -47.71 3.12 -5.14
CA PRO A 298 -47.34 3.33 -6.54
C PRO A 298 -47.07 4.82 -6.93
N LEU A 299 -46.66 4.99 -8.20
CA LEU A 299 -46.40 6.18 -9.04
C LEU A 299 -47.29 7.45 -8.88
N SER A 300 -46.67 8.63 -9.02
CA SER A 300 -47.12 9.87 -9.76
C SER A 300 -46.24 11.06 -9.28
N THR A 301 -45.82 12.09 -10.04
CA THR A 301 -46.35 12.77 -11.22
C THR A 301 -45.25 13.62 -11.88
N VAL A 302 -45.32 13.75 -13.20
CA VAL A 302 -44.52 14.63 -14.08
C VAL A 302 -44.94 16.10 -13.91
N THR A 303 -44.02 17.05 -14.03
CA THR A 303 -44.32 18.41 -14.54
C THR A 303 -43.10 19.02 -15.24
N THR A 304 -43.18 19.08 -16.56
CA THR A 304 -42.40 19.94 -17.49
C THR A 304 -43.04 21.33 -17.54
N VAL A 305 -42.25 22.39 -17.83
CA VAL A 305 -42.61 23.71 -18.46
C VAL A 305 -41.53 24.74 -18.03
N THR A 306 -40.95 25.66 -18.82
CA THR A 306 -40.82 25.93 -20.26
C THR A 306 -39.70 26.99 -20.42
N ILE A 307 -39.04 27.00 -21.57
CA ILE A 307 -38.09 27.99 -22.09
C ILE A 307 -38.82 29.32 -22.42
N LEU A 308 -38.12 30.45 -22.37
CA LEU A 308 -38.44 31.61 -23.21
C LEU A 308 -37.20 32.43 -23.58
N ASP A 309 -37.13 32.71 -24.88
CA ASP A 309 -36.11 33.37 -25.69
C ASP A 309 -35.94 34.88 -25.45
N GLN A 310 -34.83 35.44 -25.96
CA GLN A 310 -34.78 36.61 -26.87
C GLN A 310 -33.32 36.75 -27.39
N ILE A 311 -33.02 36.38 -28.65
CA ILE A 311 -33.08 37.14 -29.93
C ILE A 311 -32.17 38.38 -29.97
N SER A 312 -31.13 38.34 -30.83
CA SER A 312 -31.04 39.20 -32.03
C SER A 312 -29.83 38.86 -32.92
N ASP A 313 -30.12 38.22 -34.06
CA ASP A 313 -29.63 38.41 -35.44
C ASP A 313 -28.39 39.29 -35.73
N ASN A 314 -27.45 38.80 -36.56
CA ASN A 314 -27.55 38.94 -38.04
C ASN A 314 -26.33 38.37 -38.82
N GLN A 315 -26.65 37.57 -39.84
CA GLN A 315 -26.10 37.52 -41.22
C GLN A 315 -24.57 37.39 -41.43
N SER A 316 -24.04 36.22 -41.85
CA SER A 316 -24.11 35.52 -43.16
C SER A 316 -22.96 35.85 -44.13
N ILE A 317 -22.34 34.78 -44.65
CA ILE A 317 -21.91 34.52 -46.06
C ILE A 317 -20.47 33.99 -46.19
N SER A 318 -20.39 32.74 -46.70
CA SER A 318 -19.30 32.10 -47.48
C SER A 318 -17.94 31.94 -46.80
N GLY A 319 -17.16 30.88 -46.98
CA GLY A 319 -17.21 29.75 -47.89
C GLY A 319 -15.80 29.12 -47.92
N SER A 320 -15.76 27.79 -47.85
CA SER A 320 -14.75 26.90 -48.45
C SER A 320 -13.24 27.12 -48.18
N SER A 321 -12.69 26.22 -47.36
CA SER A 321 -11.55 25.32 -47.63
C SER A 321 -10.24 25.87 -48.21
N ILE A 322 -9.13 25.70 -47.47
CA ILE A 322 -7.79 25.44 -48.06
C ILE A 322 -7.06 24.34 -47.27
N ASN A 323 -6.51 23.41 -48.05
CA ASN A 323 -5.72 22.22 -47.73
C ASN A 323 -4.21 22.53 -47.76
N PHE A 324 -3.42 21.75 -47.00
CA PHE A 324 -2.03 21.27 -47.25
C PHE A 324 -0.91 22.31 -47.50
N SER A 325 0.40 22.08 -47.30
CA SER A 325 1.24 21.15 -46.53
C SER A 325 2.69 21.57 -46.82
N GLN A 326 3.56 21.50 -45.81
CA GLN A 326 4.93 20.93 -45.87
C GLN A 326 5.82 21.13 -47.13
N GLN A 327 7.02 21.72 -46.95
CA GLN A 327 8.32 21.03 -46.95
C GLN A 327 9.52 21.97 -47.21
N GLN A 328 10.57 21.81 -46.41
CA GLN A 328 11.95 22.15 -46.76
C GLN A 328 12.54 21.12 -47.74
N LYS A 329 13.53 21.52 -48.56
CA LYS A 329 14.55 20.60 -49.08
C LYS A 329 15.92 21.28 -49.32
N LEU A 330 16.86 20.87 -48.48
CA LEU A 330 18.30 20.58 -48.67
C LEU A 330 19.13 21.17 -49.86
N SER A 331 20.15 21.94 -49.46
CA SER A 331 21.61 21.83 -49.69
C SER A 331 22.26 21.81 -51.09
N SER A 332 23.15 22.78 -51.33
CA SER A 332 24.54 22.65 -51.82
C SER A 332 25.27 24.00 -51.61
N SER A 333 26.37 24.07 -50.84
CA SER A 333 27.79 23.89 -51.21
C SER A 333 28.50 25.16 -51.74
N ILE A 334 29.42 25.68 -50.91
CA ILE A 334 30.82 26.06 -51.23
C ILE A 334 31.14 27.50 -51.74
N ASP A 335 32.03 28.13 -50.95
CA ASP A 335 33.11 29.09 -51.26
C ASP A 335 32.94 30.62 -51.31
N ASN A 336 33.53 31.22 -50.25
CA ASN A 336 34.64 32.19 -50.27
C ASN A 336 34.38 33.70 -50.46
N LEU A 337 34.55 34.39 -49.31
CA LEU A 337 35.47 35.54 -49.06
C LEU A 337 35.10 36.93 -49.64
N PRO A 338 35.58 38.04 -49.03
CA PRO A 338 35.30 38.53 -47.66
C PRO A 338 35.12 40.07 -47.63
N SER A 339 35.23 40.65 -46.43
CA SER A 339 35.59 42.06 -46.10
C SER A 339 34.47 43.10 -46.21
N THR A 340 34.24 44.03 -45.29
CA THR A 340 34.97 44.42 -44.07
C THR A 340 34.06 45.33 -43.22
N MET A 341 34.14 45.12 -41.91
CA MET A 341 34.24 46.11 -40.82
C MET A 341 33.41 47.41 -40.72
N LEU A 342 33.06 47.68 -39.45
CA LEU A 342 33.07 48.97 -38.72
C LEU A 342 31.84 49.90 -38.87
N GLN A 343 30.93 49.94 -37.87
CA GLN A 343 31.03 50.83 -36.68
C GLN A 343 29.70 50.94 -35.90
N ASN A 344 29.79 50.68 -34.59
CA ASN A 344 29.20 51.36 -33.44
C ASN A 344 27.96 52.26 -33.60
N SER A 345 26.95 52.02 -32.75
CA SER A 345 26.60 52.80 -31.54
C SER A 345 25.08 52.82 -31.31
N THR A 346 24.58 52.12 -30.29
CA THR A 346 24.28 52.57 -28.91
C THR A 346 22.86 53.15 -28.73
N ILE A 347 22.20 52.67 -27.65
CA ILE A 347 21.16 53.31 -26.80
C ILE A 347 19.74 52.69 -26.87
N LEU A 348 19.47 51.82 -25.86
CA LEU A 348 18.34 51.78 -24.91
C LEU A 348 16.93 52.17 -25.42
N SER A 349 15.92 51.31 -25.41
CA SER A 349 15.10 50.82 -24.26
C SER A 349 13.69 50.54 -24.87
N ALA A 350 12.79 49.67 -24.44
CA ALA A 350 12.55 49.02 -23.18
C ALA A 350 11.94 47.63 -23.43
N SER A 351 12.33 46.69 -22.59
CA SER A 351 11.81 45.33 -22.46
C SER A 351 10.38 45.35 -21.92
N THR A 352 9.44 44.72 -22.63
CA THR A 352 8.25 44.12 -22.01
C THR A 352 8.41 42.61 -22.09
N LEU A 353 9.26 42.07 -21.22
CA LEU A 353 9.22 40.64 -20.93
C LEU A 353 8.06 40.45 -19.96
N ALA A 354 6.88 40.10 -20.49
CA ALA A 354 5.78 39.63 -19.68
C ALA A 354 6.22 38.29 -19.06
N THR A 355 6.78 38.36 -17.85
CA THR A 355 6.90 37.21 -16.97
C THR A 355 5.48 36.85 -16.57
N VAL A 356 4.93 35.85 -17.23
CA VAL A 356 3.69 35.21 -16.81
C VAL A 356 4.00 34.50 -15.49
N LYS A 357 3.86 35.22 -14.37
CA LYS A 357 3.79 34.62 -13.03
C LYS A 357 2.44 33.90 -12.95
N VAL A 358 2.40 32.63 -13.35
CA VAL A 358 1.36 31.71 -12.92
C VAL A 358 1.72 31.26 -11.49
N GLU A 359 1.63 32.18 -10.52
CA GLU A 359 1.51 31.77 -9.11
C GLU A 359 0.01 31.61 -8.86
N SER A 360 -0.43 30.36 -8.68
CA SER A 360 -1.78 30.02 -8.21
C SER A 360 -1.92 30.47 -6.75
N GLN A 361 -2.02 31.78 -6.53
CA GLN A 361 -2.19 32.34 -5.20
C GLN A 361 -3.62 32.09 -4.71
N ILE A 362 -3.78 31.02 -3.93
CA ILE A 362 -4.93 30.84 -3.06
C ILE A 362 -5.02 32.07 -2.15
N PRO A 363 -6.21 32.64 -1.90
CA PRO A 363 -6.34 33.80 -1.04
C PRO A 363 -5.77 33.50 0.34
N SER A 364 -4.71 34.20 0.74
CA SER A 364 -4.05 34.04 2.04
C SER A 364 -5.01 34.18 3.22
N SER A 365 -6.16 34.84 3.03
CA SER A 365 -7.23 34.97 4.02
C SER A 365 -7.89 33.64 4.39
N SER A 366 -8.07 32.69 3.46
CA SER A 366 -8.73 31.41 3.74
C SER A 366 -7.87 30.52 4.63
N ILE A 367 -6.57 30.45 4.35
CA ILE A 367 -5.60 29.66 5.11
C ILE A 367 -5.43 30.23 6.52
N ASN A 368 -5.36 31.56 6.64
CA ASN A 368 -5.25 32.22 7.94
C ASN A 368 -6.48 31.95 8.84
N ASN A 369 -7.68 31.94 8.25
CA ASN A 369 -8.89 31.59 9.00
C ASN A 369 -8.84 30.13 9.49
N GLU A 370 -8.41 29.20 8.65
CA GLU A 370 -8.25 27.78 9.02
C GLU A 370 -7.26 27.62 10.18
N ILE A 371 -6.12 28.32 10.15
CA ILE A 371 -5.12 28.32 11.23
C ILE A 371 -5.72 28.83 12.54
N GLU A 372 -6.42 29.97 12.52
CA GLU A 372 -7.02 30.53 13.73
C GLU A 372 -8.08 29.58 14.31
N ILE A 373 -8.88 28.94 13.46
CA ILE A 373 -9.84 27.92 13.88
C ILE A 373 -9.13 26.73 14.55
N ILE A 374 -8.05 26.20 13.96
CA ILE A 374 -7.29 25.09 14.54
C ILE A 374 -6.72 25.48 15.91
N LYS A 375 -6.17 26.69 16.07
CA LYS A 375 -5.66 27.18 17.36
C LYS A 375 -6.74 27.15 18.44
N THR A 376 -7.98 27.51 18.10
CA THR A 376 -9.10 27.44 19.06
C THR A 376 -9.48 26.01 19.44
N CYS A 377 -9.09 25.00 18.68
CA CYS A 377 -9.34 23.58 18.98
C CYS A 377 -8.28 22.96 19.91
N ILE A 378 -7.17 23.67 20.18
CA ILE A 378 -6.06 23.20 21.02
C ILE A 378 -6.27 23.71 22.45
N ILE A 379 -7.05 22.97 23.24
CA ILE A 379 -7.49 23.39 24.59
C ILE A 379 -7.08 22.38 25.67
N ASN A 380 -7.06 21.09 25.35
CA ASN A 380 -6.95 19.99 26.31
C ASN A 380 -5.62 19.23 26.18
N ARG A 381 -5.22 18.54 27.27
CA ARG A 381 -4.09 17.60 27.26
C ARG A 381 -4.60 16.19 27.56
N PHE A 382 -4.99 15.47 26.52
CA PHE A 382 -5.27 14.05 26.56
C PHE A 382 -4.04 13.26 27.03
N GLN A 383 -4.32 12.26 27.86
CA GLN A 383 -3.35 11.32 28.40
C GLN A 383 -3.70 9.90 28.00
N LEU A 384 -2.81 8.95 28.27
CA LEU A 384 -3.04 7.53 27.98
C LEU A 384 -4.37 7.01 28.55
N GLU A 385 -4.75 7.49 29.73
CA GLU A 385 -6.01 7.14 30.41
C GLU A 385 -7.24 7.46 29.55
N ASP A 386 -7.20 8.54 28.77
CA ASP A 386 -8.32 8.95 27.91
C ASP A 386 -8.47 8.00 26.72
N LEU A 387 -7.35 7.59 26.12
CA LEU A 387 -7.34 6.54 25.08
C LEU A 387 -7.85 5.20 25.64
N VAL A 388 -7.45 4.85 26.87
CA VAL A 388 -7.91 3.63 27.53
C VAL A 388 -9.43 3.68 27.74
N LYS A 389 -9.95 4.76 28.35
CA LYS A 389 -11.38 5.01 28.57
C LYS A 389 -12.18 4.99 27.28
N ALA A 390 -11.71 5.68 26.24
CA ALA A 390 -12.35 5.72 24.93
C ALA A 390 -12.58 4.29 24.40
N GLY A 391 -11.57 3.43 24.52
CA GLY A 391 -11.62 2.05 24.08
C GLY A 391 -12.48 1.07 24.90
N GLU A 392 -12.69 1.37 26.18
CA GLU A 392 -13.38 0.46 27.10
C GLU A 392 -14.89 0.69 27.13
N LEU A 393 -15.36 1.94 27.01
CA LEU A 393 -16.66 2.27 27.57
C LEU A 393 -17.64 3.01 26.66
N MET A 394 -17.23 3.74 25.62
CA MET A 394 -18.15 4.76 25.10
C MET A 394 -19.25 4.30 24.14
N TYR A 395 -19.08 3.20 23.39
CA TYR A 395 -19.91 2.98 22.19
C TYR A 395 -20.37 1.53 21.92
N ILE A 396 -20.24 0.61 22.88
CA ILE A 396 -20.56 -0.82 22.67
C ILE A 396 -22.01 -1.03 22.18
N ASN A 397 -22.92 -0.11 22.48
CA ASN A 397 -24.33 -0.18 22.08
C ASN A 397 -24.78 0.91 21.09
N LYS A 398 -23.85 1.63 20.43
CA LYS A 398 -24.18 2.69 19.46
C LYS A 398 -23.43 2.47 18.15
N THR A 399 -24.13 2.64 17.03
CA THR A 399 -23.49 2.65 15.70
C THR A 399 -22.70 3.94 15.52
N LEU A 400 -21.67 3.93 14.65
CA LEU A 400 -20.91 5.13 14.29
C LEU A 400 -21.81 6.25 13.77
N LYS A 401 -22.83 5.89 12.99
CA LYS A 401 -23.87 6.80 12.52
C LYS A 401 -24.58 7.52 13.67
N ASN A 402 -25.02 6.79 14.69
CA ASN A 402 -25.71 7.36 15.86
C ASN A 402 -24.81 8.31 16.66
N ILE A 403 -23.50 8.05 16.69
CA ILE A 403 -22.53 8.91 17.36
C ILE A 403 -22.38 10.20 16.58
N SER A 404 -22.14 10.11 15.26
CA SER A 404 -22.02 11.28 14.40
C SER A 404 -23.29 12.13 14.38
N ASP A 405 -24.48 11.51 14.34
CA ASP A 405 -25.76 12.23 14.42
C ASP A 405 -25.86 13.04 15.72
N LYS A 406 -25.45 12.46 16.86
CA LYS A 406 -25.46 13.15 18.15
C LYS A 406 -24.47 14.33 18.16
N ILE A 407 -23.24 14.11 17.71
CA ILE A 407 -22.21 15.17 17.65
C ILE A 407 -22.71 16.35 16.81
N LEU A 408 -23.35 16.07 15.67
CA LEU A 408 -23.90 17.09 14.78
C LEU A 408 -25.11 17.80 15.38
N GLU A 409 -25.95 17.10 16.14
CA GLU A 409 -27.06 17.70 16.89
C GLU A 409 -26.54 18.68 17.96
N ASP A 410 -25.51 18.28 18.70
CA ASP A 410 -24.88 19.09 19.75
C ASP A 410 -24.17 20.32 19.14
N TYR A 411 -23.48 20.16 18.01
CA TYR A 411 -22.95 21.27 17.22
C TYR A 411 -24.05 22.20 16.70
N CYS A 412 -25.17 21.65 16.22
CA CYS A 412 -26.30 22.45 15.78
C CYS A 412 -26.85 23.37 16.87
N LYS A 413 -26.86 22.90 18.12
CA LYS A 413 -27.34 23.66 19.28
C LYS A 413 -26.34 24.71 19.75
N SER A 414 -25.06 24.34 19.85
CA SER A 414 -24.01 25.20 20.43
C SER A 414 -23.44 26.21 19.43
N LYS A 415 -23.33 25.83 18.15
CA LYS A 415 -22.54 26.54 17.12
C LYS A 415 -21.06 26.71 17.50
N ASP A 416 -20.55 25.88 18.40
CA ASP A 416 -19.16 25.90 18.83
C ASP A 416 -18.36 24.88 18.01
N TYR A 417 -17.53 25.39 17.09
CA TYR A 417 -16.70 24.56 16.23
C TYR A 417 -15.60 23.83 17.01
N SER A 418 -15.01 24.47 18.03
CA SER A 418 -13.97 23.85 18.86
C SER A 418 -14.56 22.69 19.66
N ALA A 419 -15.75 22.87 20.23
CA ALA A 419 -16.47 21.79 20.89
C ALA A 419 -16.78 20.64 19.93
N PHE A 420 -17.26 20.95 18.72
CA PHE A 420 -17.53 19.94 17.68
C PHE A 420 -16.28 19.10 17.32
N ILE A 421 -15.13 19.75 17.11
CA ILE A 421 -13.89 19.02 16.81
C ILE A 421 -13.49 18.14 17.99
N ASN A 422 -13.52 18.67 19.21
CA ASN A 422 -13.17 17.92 20.42
C ASN A 422 -14.07 16.70 20.64
N ASP A 423 -15.37 16.83 20.37
CA ASP A 423 -16.33 15.72 20.47
C ASP A 423 -16.05 14.60 19.45
N CYS A 424 -15.42 14.93 18.31
CA CYS A 424 -14.98 13.95 17.32
C CYS A 424 -13.71 13.17 17.71
N LEU A 425 -12.87 13.72 18.60
CA LEU A 425 -11.58 13.10 18.94
C LEU A 425 -11.73 11.81 19.74
N THR A 426 -12.75 11.71 20.60
CA THR A 426 -12.96 10.51 21.41
C THR A 426 -13.38 9.29 20.57
N PRO A 427 -14.34 9.40 19.63
CA PRO A 427 -14.60 8.36 18.63
C PRO A 427 -13.35 7.95 17.85
N ILE A 428 -12.52 8.91 17.42
CA ILE A 428 -11.27 8.63 16.70
C ILE A 428 -10.30 7.80 17.56
N MET A 429 -10.08 8.20 18.81
CA MET A 429 -9.26 7.43 19.76
C MET A 429 -9.79 6.01 19.98
N TYR A 430 -11.12 5.84 20.07
CA TYR A 430 -11.77 4.53 20.17
C TYR A 430 -11.47 3.65 18.94
N LEU A 431 -11.65 4.20 17.73
CA LEU A 431 -11.38 3.51 16.48
C LEU A 431 -9.90 3.14 16.33
N LEU A 432 -9.00 4.06 16.68
CA LEU A 432 -7.55 3.83 16.70
C LEU A 432 -7.17 2.67 17.64
N LYS A 433 -7.70 2.66 18.88
CA LYS A 433 -7.42 1.59 19.84
C LYS A 433 -7.91 0.22 19.35
N ARG A 434 -9.04 0.19 18.63
CA ARG A 434 -9.57 -1.03 18.00
C ARG A 434 -8.97 -1.35 16.64
N THR A 435 -7.99 -0.57 16.19
CA THR A 435 -7.36 -0.70 14.88
C THR A 435 -8.38 -0.71 13.74
N GLN A 436 -9.47 0.06 13.86
CA GLN A 436 -10.51 0.18 12.83
C GLN A 436 -10.13 1.27 11.81
N ASN A 437 -10.73 1.21 10.61
CA ASN A 437 -10.51 2.25 9.60
C ASN A 437 -11.15 3.56 10.07
N LEU A 438 -10.39 4.65 10.01
CA LEU A 438 -10.86 5.98 10.40
C LEU A 438 -11.71 6.63 9.30
N ASP A 439 -11.44 6.29 8.04
CA ASP A 439 -12.13 6.86 6.88
C ASP A 439 -13.64 6.64 6.92
N ASP A 440 -14.10 5.47 7.37
CA ASP A 440 -15.53 5.15 7.38
C ASP A 440 -16.30 6.10 8.31
N PHE A 441 -15.71 6.41 9.47
CA PHE A 441 -16.28 7.36 10.42
C PHE A 441 -16.23 8.79 9.88
N ILE A 442 -15.07 9.21 9.34
CA ILE A 442 -14.91 10.56 8.80
C ILE A 442 -15.84 10.79 7.60
N LYS A 443 -15.92 9.85 6.64
CA LYS A 443 -16.85 9.91 5.51
C LYS A 443 -18.29 10.02 5.98
N THR A 444 -18.69 9.20 6.96
CA THR A 444 -20.05 9.25 7.52
C THR A 444 -20.34 10.61 8.15
N LEU A 445 -19.42 11.13 8.96
CA LEU A 445 -19.52 12.44 9.60
C LEU A 445 -19.63 13.56 8.56
N LEU A 446 -18.78 13.56 7.53
CA LEU A 446 -18.77 14.56 6.46
C LEU A 446 -20.09 14.56 5.66
N ILE A 447 -20.59 13.37 5.28
CA ILE A 447 -21.86 13.24 4.55
C ILE A 447 -23.01 13.82 5.38
N GLN A 448 -23.06 13.51 6.68
CA GLN A 448 -24.11 14.04 7.56
C GLN A 448 -23.95 15.54 7.80
N PHE A 449 -22.73 16.03 7.98
CA PHE A 449 -22.43 17.46 8.11
C PHE A 449 -22.89 18.25 6.89
N GLU A 450 -22.64 17.75 5.67
CA GLU A 450 -23.10 18.36 4.43
C GLU A 450 -24.64 18.30 4.27
N ARG A 451 -25.28 17.18 4.63
CA ARG A 451 -26.75 17.09 4.67
C ARG A 451 -27.36 18.10 5.65
N MET A 452 -26.74 18.27 6.81
CA MET A 452 -27.13 19.24 7.82
C MET A 452 -27.00 20.68 7.30
N LYS A 453 -25.90 21.02 6.62
CA LYS A 453 -25.73 22.34 5.98
C LYS A 453 -26.84 22.64 4.96
N ARG A 454 -27.23 21.65 4.15
CA ARG A 454 -28.28 21.80 3.12
C ARG A 454 -29.67 22.00 3.71
N THR A 455 -29.97 21.32 4.82
CA THR A 455 -31.30 21.36 5.46
C THR A 455 -31.48 22.61 6.32
N ASN A 456 -30.43 23.10 6.98
CA ASN A 456 -30.46 24.30 7.81
C ASN A 456 -29.95 25.55 7.07
N ARG A 457 -30.77 26.14 6.20
CA ARG A 457 -30.45 27.36 5.44
C ARG A 457 -29.98 28.56 6.29
N GLN A 458 -30.36 28.61 7.57
CA GLN A 458 -29.90 29.66 8.50
C GLN A 458 -28.44 29.47 8.95
N ILE A 459 -27.90 28.26 8.91
CA ILE A 459 -26.47 27.99 9.18
C ILE A 459 -25.64 28.47 7.98
N THR A 460 -26.15 28.27 6.77
CA THR A 460 -25.47 28.53 5.49
C THR A 460 -25.00 29.99 5.34
N ILE A 461 -25.75 30.97 5.85
CA ILE A 461 -25.50 32.41 5.61
C ILE A 461 -24.27 32.96 6.38
N ARG A 462 -23.84 32.32 7.48
CA ARG A 462 -22.58 32.70 8.18
C ARG A 462 -21.40 31.78 7.84
N THR A 463 -21.67 30.54 7.44
CA THR A 463 -20.62 29.52 7.27
C THR A 463 -20.02 29.47 5.86
N GLU A 464 -20.62 30.09 4.83
CA GLU A 464 -20.07 30.11 3.46
C GLU A 464 -18.67 30.74 3.37
N THR A 465 -18.27 31.57 4.34
CA THR A 465 -16.93 32.16 4.44
C THR A 465 -16.00 31.49 5.45
N GLU A 466 -16.48 30.49 6.22
CA GLU A 466 -15.80 29.99 7.43
C GLU A 466 -15.68 28.46 7.52
N THR A 467 -16.21 27.68 6.57
CA THR A 467 -16.08 26.23 6.67
C THR A 467 -14.68 25.80 6.28
N THR A 468 -13.83 25.62 7.29
CA THR A 468 -12.64 24.79 7.20
C THR A 468 -13.02 23.43 6.63
N ASN A 469 -12.26 23.00 5.64
CA ASN A 469 -12.43 21.70 5.02
C ASN A 469 -12.03 20.62 6.04
N LEU A 470 -13.03 19.98 6.62
CA LEU A 470 -12.86 18.88 7.56
C LEU A 470 -12.12 17.72 6.84
N SER A 471 -10.95 17.33 7.36
CA SER A 471 -10.16 16.20 6.87
C SER A 471 -9.72 15.31 8.04
N LEU A 472 -9.41 14.04 7.75
CA LEU A 472 -8.88 13.15 8.77
C LEU A 472 -7.56 13.70 9.34
N ARG A 473 -6.67 14.20 8.48
CA ARG A 473 -5.44 14.92 8.86
C ARG A 473 -5.67 16.03 9.87
N MET A 474 -6.68 16.87 9.68
CA MET A 474 -6.99 17.93 10.64
C MET A 474 -7.33 17.36 12.00
N PHE A 475 -8.18 16.32 12.07
CA PHE A 475 -8.52 15.69 13.34
C PHE A 475 -7.30 15.03 14.01
N LEU A 476 -6.41 14.41 13.23
CA LEU A 476 -5.18 13.80 13.75
C LEU A 476 -4.21 14.85 14.28
N HIS A 477 -3.99 15.95 13.55
CA HIS A 477 -3.15 17.05 14.00
C HIS A 477 -3.71 17.67 15.29
N VAL A 478 -5.01 17.96 15.35
CA VAL A 478 -5.64 18.48 16.58
C VAL A 478 -5.51 17.48 17.73
N LEU A 479 -5.70 16.18 17.48
CA LEU A 479 -5.51 15.14 18.49
C LEU A 479 -4.07 15.10 19.00
N PHE A 480 -3.08 15.15 18.12
CA PHE A 480 -1.67 15.19 18.50
C PHE A 480 -1.35 16.43 19.32
N MET A 481 -1.79 17.61 18.88
CA MET A 481 -1.55 18.86 19.59
C MET A 481 -2.19 18.88 20.97
N ASN A 482 -3.35 18.24 21.12
CA ASN A 482 -4.03 18.04 22.39
C ASN A 482 -3.52 16.82 23.18
N SER A 483 -2.49 16.09 22.75
CA SER A 483 -1.98 14.90 23.46
C SER A 483 -0.64 15.16 24.13
N ASP A 484 -0.38 14.51 25.27
CA ASP A 484 0.98 14.45 25.83
C ASP A 484 1.94 13.65 24.94
N LEU A 485 3.26 13.78 25.17
CA LEU A 485 4.28 13.11 24.36
C LEU A 485 4.13 11.57 24.34
N PHE A 486 3.70 10.98 25.46
CA PHE A 486 3.56 9.53 25.53
C PHE A 486 2.36 9.06 24.70
N LEU A 487 1.21 9.71 24.87
CA LEU A 487 0.01 9.43 24.10
C LEU A 487 0.23 9.69 22.61
N ARG A 488 0.90 10.79 22.22
CA ARG A 488 1.27 11.06 20.81
C ARG A 488 1.97 9.86 20.19
N ARG A 489 2.98 9.29 20.86
CA ARG A 489 3.71 8.11 20.38
C ARG A 489 2.83 6.87 20.26
N VAL A 490 1.92 6.67 21.21
CA VAL A 490 0.95 5.56 21.15
C VAL A 490 -0.01 5.74 19.98
N ILE A 491 -0.61 6.91 19.84
CA ILE A 491 -1.50 7.27 18.74
C ILE A 491 -0.76 7.13 17.40
N MET A 492 0.49 7.60 17.31
CA MET A 492 1.32 7.46 16.12
C MET A 492 1.51 5.99 15.73
N SER A 493 1.80 5.12 16.70
CA SER A 493 1.90 3.67 16.49
C SER A 493 0.57 3.01 16.09
N LEU A 494 -0.57 3.60 16.46
CA LEU A 494 -1.90 3.10 16.10
C LEU A 494 -2.37 3.61 14.74
N ILE A 495 -2.14 4.88 14.40
CA ILE A 495 -2.44 5.45 13.09
C ILE A 495 -1.59 4.76 12.03
N SER A 496 -0.29 4.62 12.34
CA SER A 496 0.63 4.00 11.42
C SER A 496 0.05 2.70 10.93
N LYS A 497 -0.55 1.86 11.83
CA LYS A 497 -1.13 0.51 11.60
C LYS A 497 -2.12 0.32 10.45
N ARG A 498 -2.71 1.37 9.90
CA ARG A 498 -3.63 1.25 8.73
C ARG A 498 -3.64 2.47 7.81
N ASN A 499 -3.01 3.57 8.21
CA ASN A 499 -3.13 4.84 7.52
C ASN A 499 -1.73 5.44 7.30
N PRO A 500 -1.58 6.29 6.27
CA PRO A 500 -0.40 7.12 6.14
C PRO A 500 -0.23 7.99 7.38
N VAL A 501 1.03 8.24 7.72
CA VAL A 501 1.43 9.00 8.88
C VAL A 501 1.96 10.34 8.43
N PRO A 502 1.45 11.45 8.97
CA PRO A 502 1.96 12.75 8.60
C PRO A 502 3.42 12.88 9.06
N PHE A 503 4.26 13.36 8.16
CA PHE A 503 5.70 13.56 8.34
C PHE A 503 6.06 15.03 8.43
N LEU A 504 5.41 15.83 7.58
CA LEU A 504 5.41 17.28 7.68
C LEU A 504 3.98 17.76 7.85
N GLU A 505 3.75 18.52 8.92
CA GLU A 505 2.47 19.14 9.23
C GLU A 505 2.57 20.66 9.26
N PRO A 506 1.43 21.34 9.14
CA PRO A 506 1.35 22.75 9.41
C PRO A 506 1.78 23.12 10.83
N ASN A 507 2.66 24.10 10.98
CA ASN A 507 2.97 24.64 12.30
C ASN A 507 1.89 25.64 12.74
N ALA A 508 0.80 25.13 13.32
CA ALA A 508 -0.32 25.96 13.75
C ALA A 508 0.05 27.00 14.82
N LEU A 509 1.13 26.79 15.58
CA LEU A 509 1.57 27.72 16.63
C LEU A 509 2.48 28.85 16.11
N ASN A 510 3.30 28.58 15.08
CA ASN A 510 4.35 29.49 14.59
C ASN A 510 4.27 29.78 13.08
N TRP A 511 3.08 29.68 12.48
CA TRP A 511 2.89 29.89 11.04
C TRP A 511 3.42 31.23 10.48
N SER A 512 3.46 32.28 11.31
CA SER A 512 3.96 33.61 10.93
C SER A 512 5.49 33.70 10.86
N GLN A 513 6.21 32.65 11.25
CA GLN A 513 7.67 32.57 11.17
C GLN A 513 8.09 31.95 9.82
N ASN A 514 9.34 32.12 9.40
CA ASN A 514 9.88 31.59 8.13
C ASN A 514 9.80 30.05 7.98
N GLU A 515 9.21 29.32 8.94
CA GLU A 515 9.05 27.87 8.97
C GLU A 515 7.57 27.51 9.16
N PRO A 516 6.75 27.61 8.10
CA PRO A 516 5.32 27.31 8.19
C PRO A 516 5.02 25.82 8.45
N TYR A 517 6.00 24.93 8.26
CA TYR A 517 5.83 23.49 8.45
C TYR A 517 6.74 22.97 9.55
N GLU A 518 6.25 22.01 10.32
CA GLU A 518 7.03 21.30 11.34
C GLU A 518 7.19 19.82 11.02
N PHE A 519 8.32 19.28 11.46
CA PHE A 519 8.63 17.86 11.37
C PHE A 519 8.04 17.11 12.55
N ILE A 520 7.28 16.05 12.29
CA ILE A 520 6.71 15.25 13.37
C ILE A 520 7.75 14.26 13.88
N SER A 521 8.50 14.65 14.91
CA SER A 521 9.61 13.86 15.44
C SER A 521 9.21 12.46 15.91
N ASP A 522 7.96 12.28 16.34
CA ASP A 522 7.47 10.99 16.82
C ASP A 522 7.40 9.93 15.71
N ILE A 523 7.47 10.33 14.44
CA ILE A 523 7.49 9.41 13.31
C ILE A 523 8.69 8.46 13.34
N ILE A 524 9.80 8.87 13.95
CA ILE A 524 11.01 8.04 14.14
C ILE A 524 10.67 6.73 14.88
N HIS A 525 9.66 6.73 15.75
CA HIS A 525 9.27 5.55 16.52
C HIS A 525 8.59 4.46 15.69
N VAL A 526 7.98 4.83 14.56
CA VAL A 526 7.29 3.91 13.65
C VAL A 526 8.03 3.72 12.34
N TRP A 527 9.07 4.53 12.10
CA TRP A 527 9.87 4.46 10.88
C TRP A 527 10.71 3.19 10.81
N ASN A 528 10.45 2.39 9.77
CA ASN A 528 11.25 1.21 9.50
C ASN A 528 12.44 1.55 8.60
N TYR A 529 13.58 1.90 9.22
CA TYR A 529 14.83 2.19 8.51
C TYR A 529 15.47 0.98 7.82
N SER A 530 14.95 -0.24 8.02
CA SER A 530 15.43 -1.41 7.28
C SER A 530 14.89 -1.49 5.85
N ARG A 531 13.87 -0.70 5.54
CA ARG A 531 13.27 -0.62 4.20
C ARG A 531 13.66 0.69 3.52
N PRO A 532 13.85 0.68 2.19
CA PRO A 532 14.10 1.89 1.44
C PRO A 532 12.93 2.85 1.54
N THR A 533 13.22 4.13 1.53
CA THR A 533 12.23 5.21 1.66
C THR A 533 12.21 6.04 0.39
N VAL A 534 11.03 6.19 -0.21
CA VAL A 534 10.87 6.90 -1.48
C VAL A 534 9.95 8.08 -1.29
N LEU A 535 10.40 9.28 -1.67
CA LEU A 535 9.55 10.47 -1.69
C LEU A 535 8.94 10.68 -3.08
N SER A 536 7.62 10.72 -3.16
CA SER A 536 6.88 11.07 -4.36
C SER A 536 6.40 12.52 -4.31
N PHE A 537 6.73 13.28 -5.36
CA PHE A 537 6.26 14.66 -5.50
C PHE A 537 5.98 15.07 -6.94
N GLY A 538 5.06 16.03 -7.09
CA GLY A 538 4.71 16.63 -8.38
C GLY A 538 5.47 17.93 -8.63
N ILE A 539 5.80 18.19 -9.88
CA ILE A 539 6.27 19.49 -10.37
C ILE A 539 5.13 20.08 -11.21
N GLY A 540 4.58 21.21 -10.77
CA GLY A 540 3.38 21.80 -11.38
C GLY A 540 2.08 21.08 -11.01
N PRO A 541 0.99 21.32 -11.75
CA PRO A 541 -0.34 20.78 -11.46
C PRO A 541 -0.46 19.30 -11.84
N CYS A 542 0.12 18.42 -11.01
CA CYS A 542 0.02 16.98 -11.20
C CYS A 542 -1.21 16.40 -10.50
N GLN A 543 -2.26 16.07 -11.26
CA GLN A 543 -3.46 15.41 -10.72
C GLN A 543 -3.29 13.88 -10.66
N GLY A 544 -4.03 13.23 -9.77
CA GLY A 544 -4.06 11.76 -9.66
C GLY A 544 -2.75 11.11 -9.18
N LYS A 545 -1.82 11.88 -8.60
CA LYS A 545 -0.57 11.35 -8.02
C LYS A 545 -0.86 10.39 -6.88
N SER A 546 -1.62 10.84 -5.87
CA SER A 546 -1.93 10.03 -4.68
C SER A 546 -2.75 8.78 -5.08
N SER A 547 -3.69 8.90 -6.00
CA SER A 547 -4.42 7.77 -6.59
C SER A 547 -3.50 6.76 -7.27
N LEU A 548 -2.52 7.22 -8.06
CA LEU A 548 -1.52 6.33 -8.65
C LEU A 548 -0.70 5.62 -7.56
N LEU A 549 -0.25 6.34 -6.53
CA LEU A 549 0.53 5.71 -5.45
C LEU A 549 -0.30 4.69 -4.67
N ASN A 550 -1.56 4.98 -4.43
CA ASN A 550 -2.51 4.05 -3.82
C ASN A 550 -2.66 2.79 -4.66
N GLN A 551 -2.63 2.88 -6.00
CA GLN A 551 -2.68 1.72 -6.87
C GLN A 551 -1.34 0.97 -6.94
N LEU A 552 -0.25 1.67 -7.25
CA LEU A 552 1.10 1.09 -7.39
C LEU A 552 1.51 0.35 -6.11
N PHE A 553 1.26 0.98 -4.97
CA PHE A 553 1.75 0.48 -3.70
C PHE A 553 0.64 -0.13 -2.86
N GLN A 554 -0.64 -0.07 -3.24
CA GLN A 554 -1.81 -0.46 -2.43
C GLN A 554 -2.06 0.48 -1.23
N SER A 555 -1.48 1.68 -1.24
CA SER A 555 -1.52 2.65 -0.13
C SER A 555 -2.91 3.27 0.08
N THR A 556 -3.06 4.05 1.15
CA THR A 556 -4.31 4.74 1.52
C THR A 556 -4.11 6.25 1.70
N PHE A 557 -3.28 6.88 0.86
CA PHE A 557 -3.13 8.34 0.83
C PHE A 557 -4.45 9.03 0.47
N GLU A 558 -4.74 10.14 1.15
CA GLU A 558 -5.92 10.96 0.86
C GLU A 558 -5.82 11.61 -0.54
N GLU A 559 -6.84 11.49 -1.39
CA GLU A 559 -6.71 11.82 -2.83
C GLU A 559 -7.05 13.27 -3.24
N LYS A 560 -7.65 14.06 -2.34
CA LYS A 560 -7.65 15.55 -2.26
C LYS A 560 -8.93 16.10 -1.61
N ILE A 561 -8.77 17.19 -0.86
CA ILE A 561 -9.81 18.20 -0.62
C ILE A 561 -9.19 19.56 -0.98
N ASP A 562 -9.58 20.15 -2.12
CA ASP A 562 -8.93 21.36 -2.63
C ASP A 562 -9.08 22.54 -1.63
N ASN A 563 -8.02 23.33 -1.47
CA ASN A 563 -7.90 24.57 -0.67
C ASN A 563 -7.74 24.45 0.86
N SER A 564 -7.34 23.30 1.41
CA SER A 564 -6.93 23.24 2.82
C SER A 564 -5.42 23.33 3.01
N LEU A 565 -5.03 23.99 4.10
CA LEU A 565 -3.69 24.00 4.66
C LEU A 565 -3.05 22.60 4.77
N TYR A 566 -3.85 21.58 5.08
CA TYR A 566 -3.38 20.22 5.28
C TYR A 566 -3.02 19.45 4.00
N PHE A 567 -3.22 20.05 2.82
CA PHE A 567 -2.86 19.44 1.54
C PHE A 567 -1.85 20.28 0.75
N GLN A 568 -1.24 21.30 1.38
CA GLN A 568 -0.22 22.14 0.76
C GLN A 568 1.13 21.89 1.40
N GLN A 569 2.10 21.38 0.63
CA GLN A 569 3.49 21.12 1.03
C GLN A 569 3.66 20.18 2.25
N THR A 570 2.57 19.58 2.73
CA THR A 570 2.57 18.51 3.72
C THR A 570 3.01 17.19 3.09
N ILE A 571 3.48 16.27 3.92
CA ILE A 571 3.97 14.97 3.48
C ILE A 571 3.39 13.90 4.39
N ASP A 572 2.82 12.86 3.79
CA ASP A 572 2.43 11.64 4.48
C ASP A 572 3.36 10.51 4.15
N ILE A 573 3.49 9.56 5.07
CA ILE A 573 4.32 8.38 4.93
C ILE A 573 3.51 7.13 5.18
N ASP A 574 3.45 6.28 4.17
CA ASP A 574 2.97 4.91 4.29
C ASP A 574 4.19 3.99 4.51
N PHE A 575 4.23 3.36 5.69
CA PHE A 575 5.28 2.42 6.09
C PHE A 575 5.19 1.05 5.41
N GLY A 576 4.37 0.92 4.37
CA GLY A 576 4.27 -0.27 3.57
C GLY A 576 3.84 -1.49 4.38
N TYR A 577 2.95 -1.30 5.37
CA TYR A 577 2.41 -2.28 6.31
C TYR A 577 3.24 -3.55 6.58
N CYS A 578 3.75 -3.71 7.81
CA CYS A 578 4.53 -4.89 8.26
C CYS A 578 3.83 -6.27 8.11
N PHE A 579 2.54 -6.31 7.75
CA PHE A 579 1.76 -7.54 7.52
C PHE A 579 1.62 -7.92 6.04
N ASN A 580 1.99 -7.05 5.10
CA ASN A 580 2.07 -7.42 3.69
C ASN A 580 3.55 -7.68 3.32
N PRO A 581 4.03 -8.93 3.35
CA PRO A 581 5.41 -9.24 2.98
C PRO A 581 5.73 -8.86 1.52
N LYS A 582 4.72 -8.58 0.68
CA LYS A 582 4.88 -8.14 -0.71
C LYS A 582 5.30 -6.66 -0.84
N ARG A 583 5.30 -5.87 0.24
CA ARG A 583 5.82 -4.49 0.22
C ARG A 583 7.25 -4.44 0.72
N SER A 584 8.16 -4.06 -0.17
CA SER A 584 9.60 -3.95 0.08
C SER A 584 10.07 -2.53 0.39
N LEU A 585 9.20 -1.51 0.25
CA LEU A 585 9.55 -0.10 0.44
C LEU A 585 8.55 0.66 1.30
N ASN A 586 9.02 1.75 1.90
CA ASN A 586 8.20 2.80 2.50
C ASN A 586 8.05 3.92 1.46
N ILE A 587 6.83 4.44 1.31
CA ILE A 587 6.58 5.54 0.39
C ILE A 587 6.06 6.76 1.13
N ALA A 588 6.57 7.92 0.76
CA ALA A 588 6.11 9.21 1.22
C ALA A 588 5.43 9.94 0.06
N ASP A 589 4.26 10.49 0.32
CA ASP A 589 3.48 11.25 -0.64
C ASP A 589 3.42 12.71 -0.24
N THR A 590 3.72 13.60 -1.17
CA THR A 590 3.62 15.05 -0.95
C THR A 590 2.31 15.59 -1.48
N HIS A 591 1.66 16.44 -0.71
CA HIS A 591 0.39 17.02 -1.12
C HIS A 591 0.60 18.42 -1.66
N GLY A 592 -0.02 18.71 -2.80
CA GLY A 592 0.22 19.93 -3.55
C GLY A 592 1.61 19.98 -4.18
N GLU A 593 2.06 21.19 -4.54
CA GLU A 593 3.39 21.42 -5.10
C GLU A 593 4.42 21.53 -3.98
N LEU A 594 5.49 20.74 -4.03
CA LEU A 594 6.53 20.74 -3.01
C LEU A 594 7.60 21.80 -3.34
N HIS A 595 7.68 22.86 -2.54
CA HIS A 595 8.62 23.94 -2.78
C HIS A 595 10.10 23.48 -2.71
N LYS A 596 10.95 23.98 -3.62
CA LYS A 596 12.39 23.63 -3.73
C LYS A 596 13.18 23.72 -2.42
N LEU A 597 12.91 24.74 -1.61
CA LEU A 597 13.57 24.90 -0.30
C LEU A 597 13.25 23.72 0.64
N LEU A 598 12.02 23.21 0.57
CA LEU A 598 11.59 22.06 1.35
C LEU A 598 12.22 20.78 0.81
N VAL A 599 12.28 20.61 -0.51
CA VAL A 599 13.04 19.50 -1.16
C VAL A 599 14.46 19.45 -0.61
N ARG A 600 15.20 20.56 -0.64
CA ARG A 600 16.59 20.64 -0.11
C ARG A 600 16.72 20.21 1.35
N LYS A 601 15.73 20.51 2.20
CA LYS A 601 15.74 20.08 3.60
C LYS A 601 15.53 18.56 3.73
N LEU A 602 14.76 17.98 2.81
CA LEU A 602 14.30 16.60 2.89
C LEU A 602 15.18 15.59 2.15
N VAL A 603 15.99 16.03 1.18
CA VAL A 603 16.73 15.11 0.30
C VAL A 603 17.64 14.13 1.04
N SER A 604 18.15 14.51 2.21
CA SER A 604 19.02 13.65 3.02
C SER A 604 18.29 12.49 3.71
N ILE A 605 16.97 12.57 3.82
CA ILE A 605 16.14 11.63 4.59
C ILE A 605 15.74 10.44 3.73
N PHE A 606 15.51 10.65 2.44
CA PHE A 606 14.96 9.64 1.54
C PHE A 606 16.05 8.90 0.75
N ASP A 607 15.76 7.65 0.37
CA ASP A 607 16.65 6.80 -0.44
C ASP A 607 16.41 6.96 -1.94
N GLY A 608 15.22 7.43 -2.32
CA GLY A 608 14.90 7.74 -3.70
C GLY A 608 13.73 8.70 -3.87
N PHE A 609 13.52 9.12 -5.12
CA PHE A 609 12.55 10.15 -5.50
C PHE A 609 11.74 9.72 -6.73
N LEU A 610 10.42 9.79 -6.63
CA LEU A 610 9.47 9.66 -7.74
C LEU A 610 8.96 11.06 -8.09
N ILE A 611 9.30 11.54 -9.27
CA ILE A 611 9.04 12.91 -9.71
C ILE A 611 7.95 12.87 -10.76
N HIS A 612 6.77 13.37 -10.43
CA HIS A 612 5.63 13.39 -11.33
C HIS A 612 5.60 14.73 -12.07
N ILE A 613 5.41 14.70 -13.39
CA ILE A 613 5.20 15.91 -14.18
C ILE A 613 4.25 15.61 -15.34
N ASP A 614 3.25 16.46 -15.53
CA ASP A 614 2.34 16.39 -16.68
C ASP A 614 3.09 16.69 -17.99
N GLN A 615 2.75 15.98 -19.08
CA GLN A 615 3.43 16.15 -20.37
C GLN A 615 3.32 17.59 -20.91
N ILE A 616 2.14 18.20 -20.81
CA ILE A 616 1.88 19.56 -21.30
C ILE A 616 2.73 20.52 -20.46
N TYR A 617 2.68 20.39 -19.13
CA TYR A 617 3.46 21.23 -18.23
C TYR A 617 4.97 21.08 -18.45
N LEU A 618 5.47 19.84 -18.65
CA LEU A 618 6.88 19.57 -18.92
C LEU A 618 7.36 20.28 -20.18
N SER A 619 6.53 20.33 -21.23
CA SER A 619 6.89 20.97 -22.50
C SER A 619 7.14 22.47 -22.36
N GLU A 620 6.46 23.13 -21.42
CA GLU A 620 6.57 24.57 -21.16
C GLU A 620 7.61 24.89 -20.06
N HIS A 621 7.84 23.96 -19.14
CA HIS A 621 8.60 24.19 -17.90
C HIS A 621 9.80 23.25 -17.72
N LEU A 622 10.43 22.87 -18.82
CA LEU A 622 11.55 21.93 -18.82
C LEU A 622 12.75 22.36 -17.94
N LEU A 623 13.07 23.66 -17.92
CA LEU A 623 14.13 24.19 -17.05
C LEU A 623 13.79 24.01 -15.56
N LEU A 624 12.51 24.09 -15.19
CA LEU A 624 12.09 23.88 -13.81
C LEU A 624 12.36 22.45 -13.36
N LEU A 625 12.11 21.44 -14.22
CA LEU A 625 12.48 20.06 -13.94
C LEU A 625 13.98 19.91 -13.69
N VAL A 626 14.83 20.51 -14.54
CA VAL A 626 16.29 20.49 -14.36
C VAL A 626 16.67 21.09 -13.01
N GLU A 627 16.09 22.24 -12.65
CA GLU A 627 16.35 22.88 -11.36
C GLU A 627 15.96 21.98 -10.18
N TYR A 628 14.88 21.18 -10.26
CA TYR A 628 14.55 20.21 -9.22
C TYR A 628 15.54 19.04 -9.19
N LEU A 629 15.93 18.51 -10.36
CA LEU A 629 16.90 17.41 -10.45
C LEU A 629 18.27 17.78 -9.87
N GLU A 630 18.72 19.03 -10.06
CA GLU A 630 19.95 19.56 -9.45
C GLU A 630 19.90 19.61 -7.91
N LEU A 631 18.71 19.60 -7.30
CA LEU A 631 18.57 19.55 -5.84
C LEU A 631 18.73 18.14 -5.28
N LEU A 632 18.56 17.11 -6.12
CA LEU A 632 18.52 15.73 -5.69
C LEU A 632 19.92 15.10 -5.72
N PRO A 633 20.32 14.36 -4.67
CA PRO A 633 21.63 13.73 -4.63
C PRO A 633 21.78 12.69 -5.75
N GLU A 634 22.90 12.74 -6.47
CA GLU A 634 23.17 11.87 -7.62
C GLU A 634 23.23 10.38 -7.26
N GLU A 635 23.61 10.09 -6.01
CA GLU A 635 23.75 8.73 -5.49
C GLU A 635 22.41 8.09 -5.09
N LYS A 636 21.32 8.84 -5.12
CA LYS A 636 19.98 8.35 -4.76
C LYS A 636 19.21 7.88 -5.99
N PHE A 637 18.22 7.01 -5.78
CA PHE A 637 17.35 6.56 -6.87
C PHE A 637 16.47 7.71 -7.35
N GLN A 638 16.39 7.97 -8.65
CA GLN A 638 15.59 9.06 -9.22
C GLN A 638 14.79 8.55 -10.43
N MET A 639 13.47 8.72 -10.40
CA MET A 639 12.61 8.37 -11.53
C MET A 639 11.61 9.49 -11.82
N VAL A 640 11.60 9.98 -13.06
CA VAL A 640 10.65 10.95 -13.59
C VAL A 640 9.51 10.21 -14.29
N LEU A 641 8.30 10.39 -13.77
CA LEU A 641 7.06 9.87 -14.33
C LEU A 641 6.40 10.99 -15.14
N VAL A 642 6.45 10.87 -16.47
CA VAL A 642 5.79 11.83 -17.38
C VAL A 642 4.34 11.39 -17.57
N ARG A 643 3.40 12.20 -17.12
CA ARG A 643 1.97 11.86 -16.99
C ARG A 643 1.15 12.33 -18.20
N ASP A 644 0.00 11.67 -18.38
CA ASP A 644 -1.08 12.07 -19.29
C ASP A 644 -0.66 12.20 -20.75
N ILE A 645 0.12 11.22 -21.21
CA ILE A 645 0.65 11.19 -22.57
C ILE A 645 -0.45 10.82 -23.57
N SER A 646 -0.54 11.53 -24.71
CA SER A 646 -1.60 11.38 -25.73
C SER A 646 -1.19 10.62 -27.01
N ASN A 647 -1.91 9.53 -27.33
CA ASN A 647 -1.65 8.42 -28.29
C ASN A 647 -1.20 8.69 -29.75
N LYS A 648 -0.90 9.90 -30.21
CA LYS A 648 -0.65 10.15 -31.66
C LYS A 648 0.67 10.83 -32.05
N SER A 649 1.46 11.35 -31.11
CA SER A 649 2.80 11.92 -31.38
C SER A 649 3.86 11.50 -30.33
N GLU A 650 3.60 10.39 -29.65
CA GLU A 650 4.18 10.05 -28.34
C GLU A 650 5.64 9.66 -28.39
N GLU A 651 6.01 8.79 -29.31
CA GLU A 651 7.35 8.22 -29.33
C GLU A 651 8.40 9.30 -29.65
N GLN A 652 8.08 10.21 -30.56
CA GLN A 652 8.99 11.29 -30.95
C GLN A 652 9.09 12.38 -29.89
N CYS A 653 7.98 12.70 -29.21
CA CYS A 653 7.99 13.65 -28.09
C CYS A 653 8.78 13.08 -26.90
N LEU A 654 8.57 11.81 -26.55
CA LEU A 654 9.32 11.13 -25.50
C LEU A 654 10.79 10.96 -25.83
N LEU A 655 11.13 10.62 -27.07
CA LEU A 655 12.53 10.58 -27.53
C LEU A 655 13.17 11.96 -27.44
N THR A 656 12.43 13.03 -27.75
CA THR A 656 12.92 14.41 -27.65
C THR A 656 13.12 14.81 -26.19
N ILE A 657 12.14 14.53 -25.32
CA ILE A 657 12.22 14.79 -23.88
C ILE A 657 13.38 14.00 -23.26
N LYS A 658 13.48 12.71 -23.59
CA LYS A 658 14.54 11.83 -23.10
C LYS A 658 15.92 12.29 -23.59
N SER A 659 16.08 12.56 -24.88
CA SER A 659 17.33 13.08 -25.45
C SER A 659 17.70 14.42 -24.83
N PHE A 660 16.73 15.31 -24.61
CA PHE A 660 16.99 16.59 -23.98
C PHE A 660 17.40 16.43 -22.51
N ILE A 661 16.68 15.62 -21.74
CA ILE A 661 17.00 15.37 -20.33
C ILE A 661 18.35 14.67 -20.22
N GLU A 662 18.68 13.72 -21.09
CA GLU A 662 19.99 13.07 -21.15
C GLU A 662 21.10 14.07 -21.52
N THR A 663 20.84 14.99 -22.46
CA THR A 663 21.77 16.05 -22.84
C THR A 663 22.00 17.00 -21.67
N LYS A 664 20.94 17.51 -21.04
CA LYS A 664 21.05 18.38 -19.86
C LYS A 664 21.65 17.66 -18.67
N ALA A 665 21.34 16.37 -18.50
CA ALA A 665 22.00 15.55 -17.50
C ALA A 665 23.51 15.46 -17.75
N SER A 666 23.93 15.27 -19.00
CA SER A 666 25.36 15.28 -19.34
C SER A 666 26.03 16.65 -19.15
N GLU A 667 25.33 17.75 -19.45
CA GLU A 667 25.84 19.12 -19.26
C GLU A 667 25.99 19.50 -17.79
N HIS A 668 25.06 19.02 -16.94
CA HIS A 668 25.00 19.33 -15.52
C HIS A 668 25.57 18.22 -14.62
N ASN A 669 26.24 17.21 -15.21
CA ASN A 669 26.73 16.01 -14.53
C ASN A 669 25.66 15.24 -13.73
N LEU A 670 24.37 15.38 -14.08
CA LEU A 670 23.30 14.65 -13.41
C LEU A 670 23.48 13.13 -13.57
N SER A 671 23.04 12.42 -12.55
CA SER A 671 23.29 11.00 -12.33
C SER A 671 22.94 10.10 -13.52
N LYS A 672 23.80 9.10 -13.79
CA LYS A 672 23.49 7.93 -14.64
C LYS A 672 22.28 7.12 -14.16
N ARG A 673 21.74 7.44 -12.97
CA ARG A 673 20.66 6.73 -12.27
C ARG A 673 19.31 7.41 -12.45
N LEU A 674 19.22 8.43 -13.31
CA LEU A 674 17.95 9.03 -13.68
C LEU A 674 17.19 8.09 -14.62
N HIS A 675 15.97 7.73 -14.23
CA HIS A 675 15.04 6.97 -15.05
C HIS A 675 13.89 7.85 -15.51
N ILE A 676 13.47 7.72 -16.76
CA ILE A 676 12.31 8.44 -17.30
C ILE A 676 11.31 7.37 -17.73
N TYR A 677 10.10 7.46 -17.21
CA TYR A 677 9.03 6.53 -17.50
C TYR A 677 7.78 7.28 -18.01
N PRO A 678 7.34 7.02 -19.25
CA PRO A 678 6.09 7.55 -19.76
C PRO A 678 4.89 6.84 -19.18
N LEU A 679 3.86 7.58 -18.77
CA LEU A 679 2.60 7.03 -18.29
C LEU A 679 1.43 7.56 -19.09
N GLU A 680 0.68 6.65 -19.71
CA GLU A 680 -0.59 6.96 -20.37
C GLU A 680 -1.61 7.49 -19.35
N ASN A 681 -2.61 8.20 -19.84
CA ASN A 681 -3.64 8.82 -19.00
C ASN A 681 -4.36 7.74 -18.14
N VAL A 682 -4.17 7.83 -16.82
CA VAL A 682 -4.66 6.85 -15.83
C VAL A 682 -6.10 7.16 -15.39
N SER A 683 -6.79 8.11 -16.02
CA SER A 683 -8.13 8.53 -15.59
C SER A 683 -9.20 7.43 -15.68
N ASN A 684 -9.00 6.38 -16.48
CA ASN A 684 -9.93 5.26 -16.60
C ASN A 684 -9.36 3.95 -16.03
N ILE A 685 -9.31 3.86 -14.71
CA ILE A 685 -8.63 2.81 -13.92
C ILE A 685 -9.13 1.39 -14.20
N ASN A 686 -10.32 1.23 -14.76
CA ASN A 686 -10.89 -0.09 -15.08
C ASN A 686 -10.34 -0.69 -16.39
N ASP A 687 -9.56 0.06 -17.17
CA ASP A 687 -8.90 -0.50 -18.35
C ASP A 687 -7.77 -1.45 -17.93
N ARG A 688 -7.92 -2.73 -18.28
CA ARG A 688 -6.93 -3.77 -17.99
C ARG A 688 -5.53 -3.44 -18.53
N LYS A 689 -5.42 -2.69 -19.62
CA LYS A 689 -4.11 -2.24 -20.13
C LYS A 689 -3.40 -1.30 -19.16
N ILE A 690 -4.16 -0.44 -18.50
CA ILE A 690 -3.67 0.48 -17.47
C ILE A 690 -3.25 -0.30 -16.22
N ILE A 691 -4.00 -1.34 -15.84
CA ILE A 691 -3.62 -2.20 -14.70
C ILE A 691 -2.27 -2.90 -14.96
N LEU A 692 -2.10 -3.50 -16.15
CA LEU A 692 -0.84 -4.16 -16.52
C LEU A 692 0.34 -3.17 -16.55
N SER A 693 0.14 -1.96 -17.10
CA SER A 693 1.19 -0.94 -17.13
C SER A 693 1.56 -0.43 -15.72
N ILE A 694 0.60 -0.37 -14.80
CA ILE A 694 0.84 -0.06 -13.38
C ILE A 694 1.66 -1.16 -12.71
N GLU A 695 1.35 -2.44 -12.96
CA GLU A 695 2.13 -3.57 -12.42
C GLU A 695 3.57 -3.58 -12.96
N ASP A 696 3.74 -3.34 -14.27
CA ASP A 696 5.05 -3.23 -14.91
C ASP A 696 5.86 -2.06 -14.32
N LEU A 697 5.23 -0.89 -14.16
CA LEU A 697 5.87 0.27 -13.52
C LEU A 697 6.29 -0.04 -12.07
N ARG A 698 5.43 -0.73 -11.31
CA ARG A 698 5.75 -1.14 -9.94
C ARG A 698 6.98 -2.05 -9.91
N GLU A 699 6.99 -3.10 -10.72
CA GLU A 699 8.13 -4.04 -10.79
C GLU A 699 9.40 -3.34 -11.27
N GLU A 700 9.29 -2.39 -12.19
CA GLU A 700 10.41 -1.57 -12.64
C GLU A 700 10.99 -0.70 -11.51
N ILE A 701 10.14 0.00 -10.75
CA ILE A 701 10.56 0.79 -9.58
C ILE A 701 11.27 -0.11 -8.57
N LEU A 702 10.68 -1.26 -8.22
CA LEU A 702 11.25 -2.18 -7.24
C LEU A 702 12.60 -2.75 -7.69
N THR A 703 12.69 -3.18 -8.94
CA THR A 703 13.90 -3.77 -9.51
C THR A 703 15.04 -2.74 -9.55
N LYS A 704 14.77 -1.55 -10.08
CA LYS A 704 15.78 -0.50 -10.21
C LYS A 704 16.24 0.00 -8.85
N MET A 705 15.32 0.24 -7.93
CA MET A 705 15.65 0.68 -6.58
C MET A 705 16.49 -0.37 -5.83
N ASN A 706 16.13 -1.65 -5.91
CA ASN A 706 16.92 -2.73 -5.27
C ASN A 706 18.34 -2.83 -5.85
N ASN A 707 18.48 -2.65 -7.17
CA ASN A 707 19.79 -2.62 -7.81
C ASN A 707 20.62 -1.43 -7.31
N GLU A 708 20.04 -0.23 -7.23
CA GLU A 708 20.74 0.95 -6.73
C GLU A 708 21.16 0.82 -5.26
N ILE A 709 20.29 0.27 -4.42
CA ILE A 709 20.60 0.05 -3.00
C ILE A 709 21.71 -0.97 -2.82
N LYS A 710 21.71 -2.03 -3.64
CA LYS A 710 22.81 -3.00 -3.66
C LYS A 710 24.12 -2.33 -4.05
N ILE A 711 24.13 -1.51 -5.10
CA ILE A 711 25.31 -0.74 -5.53
C ILE A 711 25.79 0.18 -4.39
N MET A 712 24.89 0.91 -3.75
CA MET A 712 25.22 1.80 -2.63
C MET A 712 25.78 1.05 -1.43
N THR A 713 25.20 -0.10 -1.10
CA THR A 713 25.68 -0.97 -0.03
C THR A 713 27.09 -1.48 -0.33
N ASP A 714 27.36 -1.85 -1.59
CA ASP A 714 28.67 -2.36 -2.01
C ASP A 714 29.73 -1.23 -2.06
N ILE A 715 29.35 -0.01 -2.48
CA ILE A 715 30.20 1.18 -2.38
C ILE A 715 30.53 1.47 -0.92
N HIS A 716 29.54 1.47 -0.04
CA HIS A 716 29.73 1.76 1.39
C HIS A 716 30.61 0.70 2.07
N LYS A 717 30.38 -0.59 1.79
CA LYS A 717 31.26 -1.68 2.25
C LYS A 717 32.69 -1.51 1.74
N SER A 718 32.86 -1.09 0.49
CA SER A 718 34.17 -0.84 -0.10
C SER A 718 34.87 0.35 0.56
N GLN A 719 34.14 1.43 0.86
CA GLN A 719 34.65 2.60 1.58
C GLN A 719 35.04 2.24 3.03
N ILE A 720 34.19 1.51 3.77
CA ILE A 720 34.53 1.02 5.11
C ILE A 720 35.79 0.15 5.05
N THR A 721 35.90 -0.74 4.07
CA THR A 721 37.09 -1.59 3.87
C THR A 721 38.33 -0.75 3.57
N LEU A 722 38.19 0.31 2.78
CA LEU A 722 39.27 1.24 2.45
C LEU A 722 39.72 2.03 3.68
N GLU A 723 38.79 2.59 4.46
CA GLU A 723 39.09 3.32 5.69
C GLU A 723 39.74 2.39 6.73
N THR A 724 39.22 1.17 6.91
CA THR A 724 39.85 0.16 7.78
C THR A 724 41.27 -0.18 7.31
N ARG A 725 41.52 -0.25 5.99
CA ARG A 725 42.87 -0.44 5.43
C ARG A 725 43.77 0.77 5.66
N LYS A 726 43.25 2.00 5.51
CA LYS A 726 44.00 3.22 5.82
C LYS A 726 44.38 3.27 7.30
N GLU A 727 43.45 2.99 8.20
CA GLU A 727 43.71 2.91 9.65
C GLU A 727 44.78 1.86 9.97
N LYS A 728 44.69 0.67 9.34
CA LYS A 728 45.72 -0.37 9.48
C LYS A 728 47.09 0.09 8.97
N ILE A 729 47.15 0.74 7.81
CA ILE A 729 48.39 1.30 7.25
C ILE A 729 48.96 2.37 8.18
N VAL A 730 48.13 3.29 8.69
CA VAL A 730 48.53 4.31 9.66
C VAL A 730 49.07 3.66 10.93
N PHE A 731 48.40 2.63 11.44
CA PHE A 731 48.85 1.86 12.61
C PHE A 731 50.20 1.16 12.35
N ASP A 732 50.36 0.52 11.19
CA ASP A 732 51.60 -0.18 10.82
C ASP A 732 52.76 0.82 10.61
N ILE A 733 52.49 1.98 9.99
CA ILE A 733 53.43 3.10 9.88
C ILE A 733 53.84 3.60 11.27
N GLN A 734 52.87 3.88 12.16
CA GLN A 734 53.15 4.30 13.53
C GLN A 734 53.97 3.26 14.31
N LYS A 735 53.72 1.96 14.07
CA LYS A 735 54.47 0.86 14.68
C LYS A 735 55.90 0.78 14.16
N LEU A 736 56.12 0.97 12.86
CA LEU A 736 57.45 1.05 12.24
C LEU A 736 58.21 2.27 12.75
N PHE A 737 57.59 3.46 12.77
CA PHE A 737 58.20 4.66 13.32
C PHE A 737 58.48 4.54 14.81
N LYS A 738 57.63 3.90 15.62
CA LYS A 738 57.96 3.61 17.04
C LYS A 738 59.16 2.69 17.16
N LYS A 739 59.33 1.72 16.27
CA LYS A 739 60.46 0.78 16.28
C LYS A 739 61.78 1.48 15.91
N ASP A 740 61.74 2.35 14.90
CA ASP A 740 62.90 3.14 14.47
C ASP A 740 63.21 4.28 15.43
N TYR A 741 62.20 4.93 16.02
CA TYR A 741 62.38 5.98 17.01
C TYR A 741 62.91 5.44 18.34
N VAL A 742 62.47 4.25 18.77
CA VAL A 742 63.07 3.55 19.93
C VAL A 742 64.52 3.15 19.61
N SER A 743 64.81 2.61 18.42
CA SER A 743 66.17 2.30 17.98
C SER A 743 67.07 3.55 17.95
N TYR A 744 66.56 4.67 17.44
CA TYR A 744 67.27 5.95 17.37
C TYR A 744 67.48 6.59 18.75
N LEU A 745 66.50 6.46 19.65
CA LEU A 745 66.63 6.89 21.05
C LEU A 745 67.65 6.04 21.82
N THR A 746 67.67 4.72 21.65
CA THR A 746 68.74 3.88 22.21
C THR A 746 70.12 4.25 21.67
N HIS A 747 70.22 4.56 20.37
CA HIS A 747 71.49 4.96 19.77
C HIS A 747 71.94 6.36 20.22
N MET A 748 70.98 7.28 20.41
CA MET A 748 71.22 8.59 21.01
C MET A 748 71.62 8.46 22.48
N ASP A 749 71.01 7.58 23.26
CA ASP A 749 71.40 7.33 24.66
C ASP A 749 72.81 6.75 24.77
N ASP A 750 73.20 5.87 23.84
CA ASP A 750 74.57 5.33 23.74
C ASP A 750 75.62 6.40 23.38
N ILE A 751 75.22 7.46 22.67
CA ILE A 751 76.08 8.62 22.33
C ILE A 751 76.07 9.65 23.46
N ILE A 752 74.91 9.90 24.08
CA ILE A 752 74.69 10.90 25.12
C ILE A 752 75.31 10.44 26.43
N GLN A 753 75.28 9.17 26.81
CA GLN A 753 75.84 8.71 28.09
C GLN A 753 77.35 8.92 28.23
N PRO A 754 78.19 8.60 27.23
CA PRO A 754 79.61 8.93 27.26
C PRO A 754 79.87 10.44 27.32
N MET A 755 79.05 11.26 26.64
CA MET A 755 79.15 12.73 26.71
C MET A 755 78.74 13.26 28.08
N LYS A 756 77.68 12.72 28.67
CA LYS A 756 77.18 13.05 30.01
C LYS A 756 78.22 12.68 31.07
N ASN A 757 78.85 11.51 30.96
CA ASN A 757 79.94 11.08 31.84
C ASN A 757 81.21 11.94 31.67
N LYS A 758 81.56 12.35 30.44
CA LYS A 758 82.66 13.29 30.19
C LYS A 758 82.38 14.71 30.71
N LEU A 759 81.12 15.16 30.65
CA LEU A 759 80.67 16.46 31.19
C LEU A 759 80.61 16.46 32.72
N LEU A 760 80.11 15.37 33.32
CA LEU A 760 80.09 15.18 34.79
C LEU A 760 81.50 15.08 35.39
N GLN A 761 82.47 14.53 34.65
CA GLN A 761 83.88 14.54 35.07
C GLN A 761 84.57 15.91 34.90
N ARG A 762 84.07 16.78 34.01
CA ARG A 762 84.71 18.08 33.72
C ARG A 762 84.16 19.28 34.50
N ASN A 763 82.97 19.22 35.09
CA ASN A 763 82.36 20.42 35.70
C ASN A 763 81.65 20.16 37.04
N LYS A 764 82.40 19.70 38.05
CA LYS A 764 81.89 19.55 39.43
C LYS A 764 81.66 20.87 40.19
N HIS A 765 81.95 22.04 39.58
CA HIS A 765 81.81 23.36 40.23
C HIS A 765 80.83 24.33 39.57
N LYS A 766 80.20 24.00 38.43
CA LYS A 766 79.22 24.88 37.75
C LYS A 766 77.76 24.41 37.80
N HIS A 767 77.51 23.24 38.39
CA HIS A 767 76.17 22.63 38.41
C HIS A 767 75.15 23.33 39.33
N ASP A 768 75.60 24.02 40.38
CA ASP A 768 74.68 24.67 41.34
C ASP A 768 74.06 25.97 40.81
N GLN A 769 74.68 26.65 39.85
CA GLN A 769 74.13 27.88 39.27
C GLN A 769 73.05 27.60 38.22
N ILE A 770 73.16 26.50 37.46
CA ILE A 770 72.17 26.13 36.44
C ILE A 770 70.88 25.60 37.08
N PHE A 771 70.99 24.87 38.20
CA PHE A 771 69.82 24.39 38.93
C PHE A 771 68.99 25.52 39.55
N ARG A 772 69.63 26.62 39.98
CA ARG A 772 68.92 27.83 40.44
C ARG A 772 68.14 28.51 39.31
N CYS A 773 68.74 28.69 38.14
CA CYS A 773 68.05 29.30 36.99
C CYS A 773 66.86 28.47 36.48
N ILE A 774 66.95 27.13 36.53
CA ILE A 774 65.84 26.24 36.13
C ILE A 774 64.70 26.25 37.17
N PHE A 775 65.03 26.42 38.45
CA PHE A 775 64.02 26.53 39.51
C PHE A 775 63.27 27.87 39.45
N ASP A 776 63.96 28.97 39.18
CA ASP A 776 63.35 30.30 39.03
C ASP A 776 62.52 30.42 37.73
N PHE A 777 62.88 29.71 36.67
CA PHE A 777 62.08 29.66 35.44
C PHE A 777 60.77 28.88 35.63
N LYS A 778 60.76 27.85 36.48
CA LYS A 778 59.57 27.02 36.75
C LYS A 778 58.54 27.72 37.65
N ASN A 779 58.96 28.68 38.48
CA ASN A 779 58.06 29.45 39.34
C ASN A 779 57.45 30.67 38.64
N ASN A 780 57.97 31.09 37.49
CA ASN A 780 57.43 32.23 36.72
C ASN A 780 56.49 31.82 35.58
N VAL A 781 56.19 30.52 35.41
CA VAL A 781 55.34 29.99 34.34
C VAL A 781 54.12 29.24 34.92
N ASN A 782 53.66 29.59 36.12
CA ASN A 782 52.36 29.18 36.65
C ASN A 782 51.48 30.39 36.92
#